data_AF-A0A6P6BGP7-F1
#
_entry.id   AF-A0A6P6BGP7-F1
#
_cell.length_a   1.000
_cell.length_b   1.000
_cell.length_c   1.000
_cell.angle_alpha   90.00
_cell.angle_beta   90.00
_cell.angle_gamma   90.00
#
_symmetry.space_group_name_H-M   'P 1'
#
loop_
_entity.id
_entity.type
_entity.pdbx_description
1 polymer ?
#
loop_
_entity_poly.entity_id
_entity_poly.type
_entity_poly.pdbx_seq_one_letter_code
_entity_poly.pdbx_strand_id
1 'polypeptide(L)'
;MGVSGFIRGFNFLHRTKPRISVYPSGYIQRRAFSDSKLLDSNDSVLPVLIVGAGPVGLVLSVLLSKFGVKCTVLEKNKGFSKHPQAHFINNRTMEVFRKLDGLAEEIQSSQPPVDLWRKFIYCTSLTGSMLGSVDHMHPKDFEKVVSPISVAHFSQYKLTRLLVKLLENLGFCICTSEGPESLDHEPLKGREILMGHECVSIDITDQCVTATVSFSKEGESMTRKIQSKILVAADGAGSTVRKLVGIDLKGENDLQKLVSVHFLSNDLGRYLLNERPGMLFFIFNAEAIGVLVAHDLKQGEFVLQIPFYPPQQSLEDFSPEICKKLIFKLVGRELSDVNVIDIKPWVMHAEVAERFVCGNNQIILCGDAAHRFPPAGGFGMNTGIQDAHNLAWKIASVLKGVASSSILATYETERKPIAIFNTALSIQNFRAAMAVPATLGLDPTIANSVHQVINKGVGSILPSSMQKALLDGIFSIGRSQLSEFILNENNPLGSSRLAKLRHIFEEGKSLQLQFPAEDLGFRYLEGALVPDSKDVVPAPQLPTGRRRDYVPCADPGSRLPHMNVRVLSKFQSEETISTLDLVSGDKVEFLLIIAPVEKSYNLAQAAFKVAKEYKVSIKVCVLWPAGIVTRFQPESKVTVAPWKNFINVIEVKRSADSLSWWKTCQMTELGAILVRPDEHIAWRSKPSVIGDPYSKMKMVFSTILGIESINIRNNVLNI
;
A
#
# COMPACT_ATOMS: atom_id res chain seq x y z
N MET A 1 4.87 -68.13 32.88
CA MET A 1 5.40 -68.33 31.51
C MET A 1 4.28 -67.94 30.55
N GLY A 2 4.34 -66.97 29.64
CA GLY A 2 5.35 -65.99 29.26
C GLY A 2 4.70 -64.98 28.29
N VAL A 3 5.01 -63.70 28.50
CA VAL A 3 5.09 -62.53 27.57
C VAL A 3 4.01 -62.34 26.49
N SER A 4 3.20 -61.28 26.65
CA SER A 4 2.52 -60.57 25.54
C SER A 4 3.00 -59.11 25.53
N GLY A 5 3.67 -58.74 24.44
CA GLY A 5 4.23 -57.41 24.21
C GLY A 5 3.28 -56.51 23.43
N PHE A 6 3.16 -55.26 23.89
CA PHE A 6 2.49 -54.15 23.25
C PHE A 6 3.22 -53.72 21.96
N ILE A 7 2.50 -53.65 20.82
CA ILE A 7 2.83 -52.75 19.71
C ILE A 7 1.55 -52.04 19.26
N ARG A 8 1.48 -50.73 19.53
CA ARG A 8 0.47 -49.82 18.98
C ARG A 8 0.76 -49.58 17.50
N GLY A 9 -0.15 -50.03 16.65
CA GLY A 9 -0.12 -49.78 15.20
C GLY A 9 -0.40 -48.32 14.88
N PHE A 10 0.52 -47.73 14.12
CA PHE A 10 0.29 -46.56 13.29
C PHE A 10 -0.83 -46.84 12.28
N ASN A 11 -1.84 -45.99 12.21
CA ASN A 11 -2.72 -45.93 11.03
C ASN A 11 -2.77 -44.50 10.49
N PHE A 12 -2.37 -44.41 9.23
CA PHE A 12 -2.30 -43.25 8.35
C PHE A 12 -3.60 -42.42 8.37
N LEU A 13 -3.49 -41.16 8.76
CA LEU A 13 -4.48 -40.14 8.38
C LEU A 13 -4.14 -39.65 6.97
N HIS A 14 -5.03 -39.96 6.04
CA HIS A 14 -5.03 -39.46 4.67
C HIS A 14 -4.93 -37.92 4.67
N ARG A 15 -3.76 -37.41 4.24
CA ARG A 15 -3.59 -36.03 3.80
C ARG A 15 -4.44 -35.80 2.56
N THR A 16 -5.61 -35.19 2.72
CA THR A 16 -6.29 -34.49 1.63
C THR A 16 -5.48 -33.23 1.33
N LYS A 17 -4.65 -33.29 0.27
CA LYS A 17 -4.06 -32.08 -0.33
C LYS A 17 -5.22 -31.13 -0.68
N PRO A 18 -5.25 -29.87 -0.21
CA PRO A 18 -6.20 -28.92 -0.76
C PRO A 18 -5.85 -28.75 -2.25
N ARG A 19 -6.81 -29.11 -3.12
CA ARG A 19 -6.72 -28.79 -4.55
C ARG A 19 -6.67 -27.28 -4.66
N ILE A 20 -5.48 -26.77 -4.94
CA ILE A 20 -5.24 -25.39 -5.34
C ILE A 20 -6.05 -25.17 -6.62
N SER A 21 -7.08 -24.35 -6.54
CA SER A 21 -7.74 -23.78 -7.71
C SER A 21 -6.73 -22.88 -8.40
N VAL A 22 -6.09 -23.40 -9.44
CA VAL A 22 -5.44 -22.57 -10.46
C VAL A 22 -6.57 -21.77 -11.09
N TYR A 23 -6.66 -20.48 -10.77
CA TYR A 23 -7.58 -19.57 -11.47
C TYR A 23 -7.35 -19.72 -12.97
N PRO A 24 -8.40 -19.77 -13.79
CA PRO A 24 -8.23 -20.04 -15.20
C PRO A 24 -7.39 -18.94 -15.83
N SER A 25 -6.36 -19.42 -16.51
CA SER A 25 -5.52 -18.76 -17.50
C SER A 25 -6.29 -18.06 -18.64
N GLY A 26 -7.63 -17.92 -18.55
CA GLY A 26 -8.49 -17.36 -19.58
C GLY A 26 -8.80 -15.86 -19.44
N TYR A 27 -8.41 -15.20 -18.34
CA TYR A 27 -8.61 -13.76 -18.14
C TYR A 27 -7.31 -12.95 -18.05
N ILE A 28 -6.15 -13.61 -18.06
CA ILE A 28 -4.91 -12.97 -18.48
C ILE A 28 -4.99 -12.91 -20.00
N GLN A 29 -5.57 -11.83 -20.55
CA GLN A 29 -5.29 -11.50 -21.94
C GLN A 29 -3.81 -11.13 -22.01
N ARG A 30 -2.94 -12.12 -22.21
CA ARG A 30 -1.63 -11.88 -22.82
C ARG A 30 -1.89 -11.32 -24.21
N ARG A 31 -2.08 -10.00 -24.30
CA ARG A 31 -2.00 -9.31 -25.58
C ARG A 31 -0.52 -9.18 -25.94
N ALA A 32 -0.18 -9.66 -27.13
CA ALA A 32 0.89 -9.04 -27.88
C ALA A 32 0.59 -7.54 -27.98
N PHE A 33 1.61 -6.72 -27.74
CA PHE A 33 1.53 -5.26 -27.74
C PHE A 33 0.64 -4.78 -28.89
N SER A 34 -0.38 -3.96 -28.57
CA SER A 34 -1.06 -3.19 -29.59
C SER A 34 0.01 -2.35 -30.29
N ASP A 35 0.18 -2.53 -31.60
CA ASP A 35 1.00 -1.63 -32.43
C ASP A 35 0.56 -0.21 -32.12
N SER A 36 1.40 0.51 -31.36
CA SER A 36 1.21 1.93 -31.19
C SER A 36 1.45 2.52 -32.57
N LYS A 37 0.41 3.11 -33.17
CA LYS A 37 0.58 3.98 -34.33
C LYS A 37 1.73 4.93 -34.03
N LEU A 38 2.73 4.88 -34.91
CA LEU A 38 3.91 5.73 -35.00
C LEU A 38 3.65 7.12 -34.42
N LEU A 39 4.17 7.37 -33.21
CA LEU A 39 4.72 8.69 -32.92
C LEU A 39 6.12 8.65 -33.52
N ASP A 40 6.41 9.65 -34.35
CA ASP A 40 7.64 9.75 -35.12
C ASP A 40 8.86 9.49 -34.25
N SER A 41 9.85 8.79 -34.81
CA SER A 41 11.16 8.50 -34.23
C SER A 41 12.03 9.75 -33.98
N ASN A 42 11.42 10.95 -33.94
CA ASN A 42 12.03 12.25 -33.74
C ASN A 42 11.63 12.95 -32.43
N ASP A 43 10.69 12.43 -31.64
CA ASP A 43 10.32 13.08 -30.38
C ASP A 43 11.38 12.81 -29.29
N SER A 44 12.28 13.76 -29.08
CA SER A 44 13.29 13.75 -28.01
C SER A 44 12.69 13.88 -26.59
N VAL A 45 11.37 14.09 -26.48
CA VAL A 45 10.66 14.34 -25.23
C VAL A 45 9.94 13.07 -24.76
N LEU A 46 10.35 12.54 -23.62
CA LEU A 46 9.72 11.37 -23.01
C LEU A 46 8.28 11.68 -22.55
N PRO A 47 7.34 10.74 -22.65
CA PRO A 47 6.00 10.97 -22.10
C PRO A 47 6.02 11.12 -20.58
N VAL A 48 6.77 10.26 -19.88
CA VAL A 48 6.90 10.29 -18.42
C VAL A 48 8.34 9.95 -18.00
N LEU A 49 8.89 10.75 -17.10
CA LEU A 49 10.11 10.45 -16.36
C LEU A 49 9.75 10.19 -14.90
N ILE A 50 10.14 9.04 -14.36
CA ILE A 50 9.92 8.68 -12.95
C ILE A 50 11.27 8.76 -12.25
N VAL A 51 11.35 9.51 -11.16
CA VAL A 51 12.57 9.61 -10.35
C VAL A 51 12.38 8.76 -9.09
N GLY A 52 13.10 7.66 -8.97
CA GLY A 52 13.05 6.67 -7.89
C GLY A 52 12.55 5.29 -8.35
N ALA A 53 13.37 4.25 -8.16
CA ALA A 53 13.02 2.85 -8.47
C ALA A 53 12.63 2.03 -7.23
N GLY A 54 12.02 2.69 -6.23
CA GLY A 54 11.33 2.01 -5.14
C GLY A 54 10.01 1.37 -5.59
N PRO A 55 9.30 0.66 -4.70
CA PRO A 55 8.06 -0.05 -5.05
C PRO A 55 7.02 0.83 -5.75
N VAL A 56 6.89 2.09 -5.31
CA VAL A 56 5.93 3.06 -5.87
C VAL A 56 6.26 3.40 -7.32
N GLY A 57 7.52 3.77 -7.60
CA GLY A 57 7.97 4.10 -8.96
C GLY A 57 7.90 2.90 -9.90
N LEU A 58 8.25 1.70 -9.42
CA LEU A 58 8.15 0.48 -10.21
C LEU A 58 6.70 0.09 -10.51
N VAL A 59 5.78 0.16 -9.53
CA VAL A 59 4.36 -0.10 -9.77
C VAL A 59 3.77 0.91 -10.75
N LEU A 60 4.10 2.20 -10.62
CA LEU A 60 3.67 3.21 -11.58
C LEU A 60 4.16 2.88 -12.99
N SER A 61 5.42 2.44 -13.13
CA SER A 61 6.00 2.05 -14.42
C SER A 61 5.25 0.88 -15.05
N VAL A 62 4.90 -0.14 -14.25
CA VAL A 62 4.10 -1.28 -14.71
C VAL A 62 2.73 -0.81 -15.19
N LEU A 63 2.02 -0.02 -14.38
CA LEU A 63 0.67 0.46 -14.70
C LEU A 63 0.67 1.33 -15.97
N LEU A 64 1.61 2.27 -16.10
CA LEU A 64 1.75 3.09 -17.30
C LEU A 64 2.01 2.24 -18.54
N SER A 65 2.88 1.24 -18.42
CA SER A 65 3.21 0.31 -19.51
C SER A 65 2.01 -0.52 -19.93
N LYS A 66 1.22 -1.04 -18.98
CA LYS A 66 -0.05 -1.73 -19.26
C LYS A 66 -1.03 -0.79 -19.97
N PHE A 67 -1.07 0.49 -19.58
CA PHE A 67 -1.85 1.50 -20.29
C PHE A 67 -1.22 1.99 -21.60
N GLY A 68 -0.09 1.44 -22.04
CA GLY A 68 0.56 1.81 -23.30
C GLY A 68 1.25 3.18 -23.28
N VAL A 69 1.62 3.68 -22.10
CA VAL A 69 2.43 4.88 -21.92
C VAL A 69 3.88 4.49 -21.69
N LYS A 70 4.80 5.05 -22.47
CA LYS A 70 6.23 4.87 -22.30
C LYS A 70 6.76 5.72 -21.13
N CYS A 71 7.64 5.15 -20.33
CA CYS A 71 8.28 5.85 -19.22
C CYS A 71 9.70 5.34 -18.96
N THR A 72 10.58 6.24 -18.52
CA THR A 72 11.92 5.90 -18.03
C THR A 72 11.99 6.15 -16.53
N VAL A 73 12.70 5.29 -15.79
CA VAL A 73 12.92 5.40 -14.35
C VAL A 73 14.37 5.78 -14.08
N LEU A 74 14.60 6.75 -13.21
CA LEU A 74 15.94 7.09 -12.68
C LEU A 74 16.08 6.54 -11.27
N GLU A 75 17.23 5.95 -10.95
CA GLU A 75 17.55 5.52 -9.60
C GLU A 75 18.99 5.89 -9.28
N LYS A 76 19.19 6.65 -8.21
CA LYS A 76 20.52 7.12 -7.82
C LYS A 76 21.42 5.99 -7.30
N ASN A 77 20.84 4.94 -6.72
CA ASN A 77 21.59 3.79 -6.25
C ASN A 77 22.04 2.92 -7.44
N LYS A 78 23.26 2.36 -7.37
CA LYS A 78 23.78 1.46 -8.40
C LYS A 78 23.12 0.07 -8.42
N GLY A 79 22.36 -0.27 -7.38
CA GLY A 79 21.67 -1.54 -7.26
C GLY A 79 20.43 -1.42 -6.37
N PHE A 80 19.49 -2.35 -6.53
CA PHE A 80 18.28 -2.40 -5.72
C PHE A 80 18.63 -2.76 -4.26
N SER A 81 17.90 -2.15 -3.32
CA SER A 81 18.05 -2.45 -1.90
C SER A 81 17.74 -3.92 -1.60
N LYS A 82 18.61 -4.56 -0.83
CA LYS A 82 18.40 -5.90 -0.26
C LYS A 82 17.82 -5.85 1.16
N HIS A 83 17.69 -4.66 1.73
CA HIS A 83 17.19 -4.50 3.10
C HIS A 83 15.67 -4.79 3.13
N PRO A 84 15.15 -5.52 4.14
CA PRO A 84 13.75 -5.92 4.20
C PRO A 84 12.73 -4.78 4.14
N GLN A 85 12.96 -3.69 4.89
CA GLN A 85 12.12 -2.49 4.91
C GLN A 85 10.63 -2.79 5.15
N ALA A 86 9.70 -2.16 4.42
CA ALA A 86 8.28 -2.43 4.58
C ALA A 86 7.95 -3.90 4.25
N HIS A 87 7.00 -4.49 4.95
CA HIS A 87 6.69 -5.92 4.81
C HIS A 87 5.20 -6.24 4.85
N PHE A 88 4.38 -5.37 5.41
CA PHE A 88 2.94 -5.57 5.44
C PHE A 88 2.25 -4.94 4.22
N ILE A 89 1.37 -5.70 3.59
CA ILE A 89 0.60 -5.28 2.41
C ILE A 89 -0.88 -5.43 2.73
N ASN A 90 -1.62 -4.32 2.73
CA ASN A 90 -3.05 -4.31 3.05
C ASN A 90 -3.91 -4.81 1.87
N ASN A 91 -5.22 -5.01 2.11
CA ASN A 91 -6.13 -5.51 1.08
C ASN A 91 -6.16 -4.62 -0.17
N ARG A 92 -6.19 -3.28 0.00
CA ARG A 92 -6.25 -2.35 -1.13
C ARG A 92 -5.04 -2.46 -2.04
N THR A 93 -3.84 -2.60 -1.48
CA THR A 93 -2.62 -2.79 -2.27
C THR A 93 -2.60 -4.16 -2.95
N MET A 94 -3.05 -5.21 -2.27
CA MET A 94 -3.19 -6.54 -2.87
C MET A 94 -4.22 -6.56 -4.02
N GLU A 95 -5.29 -5.76 -3.95
CA GLU A 95 -6.23 -5.56 -5.07
C GLU A 95 -5.54 -4.94 -6.28
N VAL A 96 -4.67 -3.94 -6.07
CA VAL A 96 -3.84 -3.38 -7.16
C VAL A 96 -2.95 -4.47 -7.75
N PHE A 97 -2.24 -5.23 -6.92
CA PHE A 97 -1.34 -6.30 -7.39
C PHE A 97 -2.06 -7.45 -8.10
N ARG A 98 -3.33 -7.68 -7.77
CA ARG A 98 -4.18 -8.66 -8.46
C ARG A 98 -4.41 -8.28 -9.93
N LYS A 99 -4.23 -7.01 -10.30
CA LYS A 99 -4.30 -6.52 -11.69
C LYS A 99 -2.96 -6.57 -12.42
N LEU A 100 -1.88 -6.98 -11.77
CA LEU A 100 -0.52 -6.94 -12.30
C LEU A 100 0.01 -8.36 -12.63
N ASP A 101 -0.55 -8.97 -13.67
CA ASP A 101 -0.03 -10.18 -14.35
C ASP A 101 0.53 -11.29 -13.44
N GLY A 102 -0.24 -11.70 -12.44
CA GLY A 102 0.14 -12.80 -11.53
C GLY A 102 0.94 -12.39 -10.30
N LEU A 103 1.23 -11.09 -10.11
CA LEU A 103 2.03 -10.59 -8.99
C LEU A 103 1.39 -10.94 -7.64
N ALA A 104 0.09 -10.72 -7.50
CA ALA A 104 -0.65 -11.06 -6.28
C ALA A 104 -0.55 -12.56 -5.95
N GLU A 105 -0.71 -13.42 -6.95
CA GLU A 105 -0.63 -14.87 -6.81
C GLU A 105 0.78 -15.32 -6.39
N GLU A 106 1.82 -14.73 -6.98
CA GLU A 106 3.22 -15.00 -6.63
C GLU A 106 3.56 -14.55 -5.20
N ILE A 107 3.02 -13.40 -4.77
CA ILE A 107 3.13 -12.94 -3.38
C ILE A 107 2.42 -13.93 -2.45
N GLN A 108 1.21 -14.34 -2.78
CA GLN A 108 0.42 -15.28 -1.97
C GLN A 108 1.05 -16.67 -1.86
N SER A 109 1.69 -17.16 -2.93
CA SER A 109 2.38 -18.45 -2.93
C SER A 109 3.68 -18.42 -2.13
N SER A 110 4.33 -17.25 -2.06
CA SER A 110 5.63 -17.07 -1.42
C SER A 110 5.56 -16.63 0.04
N GLN A 111 4.44 -16.05 0.48
CA GLN A 111 4.28 -15.57 1.86
C GLN A 111 4.05 -16.72 2.86
N PRO A 112 4.39 -16.54 4.16
CA PRO A 112 4.01 -17.48 5.20
C PRO A 112 2.48 -17.52 5.41
N PRO A 113 1.91 -18.68 5.83
CA PRO A 113 0.52 -18.77 6.29
C PRO A 113 0.21 -17.72 7.36
N VAL A 114 -1.00 -17.14 7.29
CA VAL A 114 -1.43 -16.00 8.15
C VAL A 114 -1.29 -16.28 9.65
N ASP A 115 -1.53 -17.51 10.08
CA ASP A 115 -1.42 -17.92 11.49
C ASP A 115 0.01 -17.82 12.05
N LEU A 116 1.02 -17.78 11.17
CA LEU A 116 2.41 -17.65 11.59
C LEU A 116 2.85 -16.21 11.87
N TRP A 117 2.05 -15.22 11.50
CA TRP A 117 2.47 -13.82 11.57
C TRP A 117 1.38 -12.83 12.01
N ARG A 118 0.12 -13.25 12.14
CA ARG A 118 -1.00 -12.39 12.60
C ARG A 118 -0.85 -11.81 14.02
N LYS A 119 0.10 -12.32 14.80
CA LYS A 119 0.30 -11.94 16.21
C LYS A 119 1.48 -10.99 16.41
N PHE A 120 1.33 -10.03 17.31
CA PHE A 120 2.45 -9.39 18.00
C PHE A 120 2.59 -9.99 19.39
N ILE A 121 3.84 -10.20 19.78
CA ILE A 121 4.21 -10.87 21.02
C ILE A 121 4.94 -9.87 21.91
N TYR A 122 4.54 -9.79 23.16
CA TYR A 122 5.15 -8.95 24.18
C TYR A 122 5.81 -9.88 25.21
N CYS A 123 7.10 -9.75 25.43
CA CYS A 123 7.88 -10.69 26.27
C CYS A 123 9.07 -10.02 26.95
N THR A 124 9.64 -10.69 27.95
CA THR A 124 10.89 -10.25 28.59
C THR A 124 12.12 -10.61 27.76
N SER A 125 12.11 -11.79 27.16
CA SER A 125 13.03 -12.21 26.10
C SER A 125 12.32 -13.19 25.18
N LEU A 126 12.88 -13.45 23.99
CA LEU A 126 12.24 -14.35 23.02
C LEU A 126 12.07 -15.77 23.56
N THR A 127 12.97 -16.24 24.43
CA THR A 127 12.86 -17.54 25.13
C THR A 127 12.28 -17.43 26.55
N GLY A 128 12.10 -16.22 27.08
CA GLY A 128 11.67 -15.97 28.46
C GLY A 128 10.15 -15.85 28.63
N SER A 129 9.72 -15.15 29.68
CA SER A 129 8.30 -14.98 30.02
C SER A 129 7.53 -14.14 29.00
N MET A 130 6.34 -14.61 28.62
CA MET A 130 5.41 -13.87 27.76
C MET A 130 4.54 -12.96 28.62
N LEU A 131 4.57 -11.66 28.32
CA LEU A 131 3.73 -10.64 28.97
C LEU A 131 2.33 -10.62 28.36
N GLY A 132 2.24 -10.93 27.06
CA GLY A 132 0.97 -11.06 26.34
C GLY A 132 1.16 -11.24 24.85
N SER A 133 0.07 -11.54 24.16
CA SER A 133 0.02 -11.60 22.71
C SER A 133 -1.27 -10.95 22.24
N VAL A 134 -1.18 -10.21 21.13
CA VAL A 134 -2.32 -9.59 20.48
C VAL A 134 -2.42 -10.15 19.08
N ASP A 135 -3.63 -10.47 18.66
CA ASP A 135 -3.94 -10.85 17.28
C ASP A 135 -4.50 -9.62 16.56
N HIS A 136 -3.80 -9.16 15.53
CA HIS A 136 -4.11 -7.89 14.87
C HIS A 136 -5.02 -8.08 13.65
N MET A 137 -5.46 -9.32 13.41
CA MET A 137 -6.24 -9.69 12.24
C MET A 137 -7.53 -10.40 12.64
N HIS A 138 -8.62 -10.03 11.99
CA HIS A 138 -9.87 -10.76 12.09
C HIS A 138 -10.08 -11.62 10.84
N PRO A 139 -10.89 -12.69 10.92
CA PRO A 139 -11.20 -13.55 9.77
C PRO A 139 -11.56 -12.79 8.49
N LYS A 140 -12.32 -11.70 8.60
CA LYS A 140 -12.72 -10.87 7.45
C LYS A 140 -11.55 -10.29 6.64
N ASP A 141 -10.39 -10.09 7.26
CA ASP A 141 -9.21 -9.47 6.64
C ASP A 141 -8.49 -10.46 5.70
N PHE A 142 -8.69 -11.77 5.89
CA PHE A 142 -8.02 -12.83 5.11
C PHE A 142 -8.95 -13.89 4.49
N GLU A 143 -10.21 -14.00 4.92
CA GLU A 143 -11.23 -14.89 4.33
C GLU A 143 -11.96 -14.28 3.11
N LYS A 144 -11.34 -13.25 2.51
CA LYS A 144 -11.79 -12.61 1.28
C LYS A 144 -13.25 -12.10 1.34
N VAL A 145 -13.67 -11.62 2.52
CA VAL A 145 -15.04 -11.16 2.80
C VAL A 145 -15.31 -9.81 2.18
N VAL A 146 -14.43 -8.87 2.46
CA VAL A 146 -14.57 -7.46 2.08
C VAL A 146 -13.74 -7.09 0.85
N SER A 147 -12.88 -8.00 0.41
CA SER A 147 -11.94 -7.88 -0.70
C SER A 147 -11.75 -9.27 -1.31
N PRO A 148 -11.53 -9.42 -2.64
CA PRO A 148 -11.30 -10.73 -3.25
C PRO A 148 -9.95 -11.35 -2.88
N ILE A 149 -9.11 -10.59 -2.20
CA ILE A 149 -7.75 -10.97 -1.87
C ILE A 149 -7.41 -10.63 -0.42
N SER A 150 -6.65 -11.52 0.20
CA SER A 150 -6.17 -11.35 1.57
C SER A 150 -4.98 -10.39 1.59
N VAL A 151 -4.79 -9.76 2.74
CA VAL A 151 -3.54 -9.11 3.17
C VAL A 151 -2.33 -10.01 2.94
N ALA A 152 -1.14 -9.41 2.89
CA ALA A 152 0.10 -10.17 2.76
C ALA A 152 1.22 -9.70 3.68
N HIS A 153 2.08 -10.64 4.06
CA HIS A 153 3.34 -10.38 4.73
C HIS A 153 4.50 -10.74 3.80
N PHE A 154 5.08 -9.73 3.16
CA PHE A 154 6.08 -9.86 2.11
C PHE A 154 7.04 -8.66 2.08
N SER A 155 8.32 -8.92 2.38
CA SER A 155 9.35 -7.87 2.46
C SER A 155 9.56 -7.12 1.15
N GLN A 156 9.88 -5.84 1.27
CA GLN A 156 9.96 -4.90 0.14
C GLN A 156 10.98 -5.30 -0.92
N TYR A 157 12.14 -5.82 -0.53
CA TYR A 157 13.15 -6.26 -1.52
C TYR A 157 12.64 -7.45 -2.36
N LYS A 158 11.85 -8.36 -1.77
CA LYS A 158 11.22 -9.47 -2.48
C LYS A 158 10.17 -8.95 -3.46
N LEU A 159 9.35 -7.98 -3.04
CA LEU A 159 8.39 -7.30 -3.91
C LEU A 159 9.09 -6.57 -5.07
N THR A 160 10.15 -5.82 -4.77
CA THR A 160 10.96 -5.09 -5.76
C THR A 160 11.49 -6.05 -6.82
N ARG A 161 12.01 -7.22 -6.43
CA ARG A 161 12.47 -8.26 -7.36
C ARG A 161 11.36 -8.75 -8.29
N LEU A 162 10.14 -8.98 -7.76
CA LEU A 162 9.00 -9.40 -8.59
C LEU A 162 8.55 -8.30 -9.57
N LEU A 163 8.54 -7.04 -9.12
CA LEU A 163 8.20 -5.89 -9.96
C LEU A 163 9.22 -5.66 -11.08
N VAL A 164 10.52 -5.80 -10.78
CA VAL A 164 11.57 -5.71 -11.79
C VAL A 164 11.40 -6.80 -12.84
N LYS A 165 11.19 -8.06 -12.42
CA LYS A 165 10.90 -9.18 -13.35
C LYS A 165 9.66 -8.90 -14.22
N LEU A 166 8.64 -8.29 -13.64
CA LEU A 166 7.44 -7.90 -14.39
C LEU A 166 7.75 -6.83 -15.45
N LEU A 167 8.56 -5.83 -15.10
CA LEU A 167 9.00 -4.79 -16.04
C LEU A 167 9.88 -5.35 -17.15
N GLU A 168 10.81 -6.26 -16.85
CA GLU A 168 11.61 -6.97 -17.86
C GLU A 168 10.70 -7.71 -18.87
N ASN A 169 9.65 -8.38 -18.39
CA ASN A 169 8.65 -9.03 -19.26
C ASN A 169 7.85 -8.02 -20.11
N LEU A 170 7.74 -6.77 -19.65
CA LEU A 170 7.14 -5.65 -20.40
C LEU A 170 8.17 -4.97 -21.33
N GLY A 171 9.39 -5.50 -21.41
CA GLY A 171 10.46 -5.02 -22.26
C GLY A 171 11.26 -3.86 -21.68
N PHE A 172 11.33 -3.76 -20.35
CA PHE A 172 12.25 -2.81 -19.71
C PHE A 172 13.69 -3.34 -19.69
N CYS A 173 14.63 -2.43 -19.92
CA CYS A 173 16.06 -2.68 -19.77
C CYS A 173 16.58 -1.99 -18.51
N ILE A 174 17.31 -2.73 -17.67
CA ILE A 174 18.00 -2.17 -16.50
C ILE A 174 19.40 -1.76 -16.97
N CYS A 175 19.64 -0.45 -17.01
CA CYS A 175 20.90 0.11 -17.48
C CYS A 175 21.70 0.62 -16.29
N THR A 176 22.98 0.26 -16.22
CA THR A 176 23.93 0.80 -15.24
C THR A 176 24.86 1.78 -15.94
N SER A 177 25.39 2.75 -15.20
CA SER A 177 26.30 3.76 -15.74
C SER A 177 27.68 3.20 -16.17
N GLU A 178 28.01 1.97 -15.79
CA GLU A 178 29.29 1.28 -16.07
C GLU A 178 29.15 0.16 -17.12
N GLY A 179 27.95 -0.08 -17.65
CA GLY A 179 27.69 -1.16 -18.60
C GLY A 179 28.14 -0.85 -20.04
N PRO A 180 28.49 -1.87 -20.85
CA PRO A 180 28.85 -1.70 -22.27
C PRO A 180 27.70 -1.14 -23.15
N GLU A 181 26.46 -1.14 -22.64
CA GLU A 181 25.26 -0.58 -23.26
C GLU A 181 24.90 0.82 -22.69
N SER A 182 25.90 1.65 -22.37
CA SER A 182 25.63 3.02 -21.89
C SER A 182 24.92 3.84 -22.98
N LEU A 183 23.61 4.10 -22.81
CA LEU A 183 22.73 4.88 -23.71
C LEU A 183 23.06 6.40 -23.69
N ASP A 184 24.34 6.75 -23.69
CA ASP A 184 24.81 8.12 -23.45
C ASP A 184 24.53 9.05 -24.62
N HIS A 185 24.41 8.49 -25.82
CA HIS A 185 24.10 9.21 -27.07
C HIS A 185 22.84 8.70 -27.78
N GLU A 186 22.23 7.61 -27.29
CA GLU A 186 20.96 7.12 -27.86
C GLU A 186 19.76 7.80 -27.20
N PRO A 187 18.74 8.19 -27.99
CA PRO A 187 17.49 8.66 -27.43
C PRO A 187 16.85 7.56 -26.59
N LEU A 188 16.37 7.92 -25.40
CA LEU A 188 15.68 7.00 -24.50
C LEU A 188 14.40 6.50 -25.17
N LYS A 189 14.23 5.18 -25.19
CA LYS A 189 13.10 4.49 -25.83
C LYS A 189 11.87 4.48 -24.94
N GLY A 190 12.01 4.89 -23.67
CA GLY A 190 10.94 5.02 -22.69
C GLY A 190 10.53 3.69 -22.07
N ARG A 191 11.53 2.83 -21.83
CA ARG A 191 11.44 1.52 -21.14
C ARG A 191 12.76 1.19 -20.43
N GLU A 192 13.40 2.19 -19.85
CA GLU A 192 14.69 2.02 -19.18
C GLU A 192 14.53 2.24 -17.67
N ILE A 193 15.30 1.49 -16.89
CA ILE A 193 15.60 1.81 -15.50
C ILE A 193 17.08 2.17 -15.44
N LEU A 194 17.38 3.46 -15.32
CA LEU A 194 18.74 3.99 -15.26
C LEU A 194 19.23 3.99 -13.80
N MET A 195 19.99 2.96 -13.45
CA MET A 195 20.61 2.80 -12.12
C MET A 195 21.89 3.64 -12.02
N GLY A 196 22.20 4.17 -10.83
CA GLY A 196 23.32 5.09 -10.62
C GLY A 196 23.12 6.49 -11.20
N HIS A 197 21.88 6.86 -11.55
CA HIS A 197 21.53 8.15 -12.18
C HIS A 197 20.71 9.01 -11.22
N GLU A 198 21.21 10.20 -10.88
CA GLU A 198 20.59 11.11 -9.93
C GLU A 198 20.09 12.39 -10.62
N CYS A 199 18.84 12.78 -10.37
CA CYS A 199 18.32 14.08 -10.79
C CYS A 199 18.90 15.18 -9.90
N VAL A 200 19.62 16.14 -10.48
CA VAL A 200 20.32 17.21 -9.75
C VAL A 200 19.77 18.61 -10.01
N SER A 201 19.08 18.83 -11.14
CA SER A 201 18.36 20.09 -11.40
C SER A 201 17.10 19.84 -12.24
N ILE A 202 16.14 20.76 -12.15
CA ILE A 202 14.88 20.71 -12.90
C ILE A 202 14.58 22.10 -13.45
N ASP A 203 14.34 22.17 -14.76
CA ASP A 203 13.88 23.36 -15.46
C ASP A 203 12.49 23.09 -16.05
N ILE A 204 11.55 24.01 -15.84
CA ILE A 204 10.15 23.86 -16.25
C ILE A 204 9.84 24.87 -17.36
N THR A 205 9.18 24.39 -18.41
CA THR A 205 8.62 25.23 -19.48
C THR A 205 7.14 24.92 -19.63
N ASP A 206 6.40 25.74 -20.36
CA ASP A 206 4.96 25.50 -20.60
C ASP A 206 4.68 24.16 -21.32
N GLN A 207 5.67 23.57 -21.99
CA GLN A 207 5.50 22.37 -22.81
C GLN A 207 6.12 21.10 -22.20
N CYS A 208 7.27 21.23 -21.54
CA CYS A 208 7.98 20.09 -20.94
C CYS A 208 8.77 20.45 -19.68
N VAL A 209 9.14 19.43 -18.93
CA VAL A 209 10.09 19.48 -17.81
C VAL A 209 11.42 18.92 -18.30
N THR A 210 12.51 19.61 -18.02
CA THR A 210 13.88 19.15 -18.30
C THR A 210 14.56 18.80 -16.97
N ALA A 211 14.92 17.53 -16.79
CA ALA A 211 15.73 17.09 -15.67
C ALA A 211 17.21 17.01 -16.10
N THR A 212 18.10 17.63 -15.33
CA THR A 212 19.54 17.38 -15.45
C THR A 212 19.90 16.21 -14.55
N VAL A 213 20.51 15.18 -15.14
CA VAL A 213 20.81 13.91 -14.50
C VAL A 213 22.31 13.72 -14.43
N SER A 214 22.83 13.51 -13.22
CA SER A 214 24.23 13.19 -12.94
C SER A 214 24.41 11.67 -12.85
N PHE A 215 25.52 11.18 -13.38
CA PHE A 215 25.93 9.77 -13.31
C PHE A 215 27.45 9.67 -13.35
N SER A 216 28.01 8.49 -13.01
CA SER A 216 29.46 8.26 -13.08
C SER A 216 29.82 7.20 -14.10
N LYS A 217 30.78 7.51 -14.98
CA LYS A 217 31.31 6.61 -16.00
C LYS A 217 32.83 6.61 -15.91
N GLU A 218 33.44 5.43 -15.82
CA GLU A 218 34.90 5.26 -15.71
C GLU A 218 35.55 6.09 -14.56
N GLY A 219 34.77 6.37 -13.50
CA GLY A 219 35.20 7.18 -12.36
C GLY A 219 35.01 8.70 -12.54
N GLU A 220 34.64 9.17 -13.72
CA GLU A 220 34.34 10.58 -13.99
C GLU A 220 32.85 10.89 -13.79
N SER A 221 32.55 12.11 -13.34
CA SER A 221 31.17 12.59 -13.16
C SER A 221 30.67 13.24 -14.44
N MET A 222 29.59 12.71 -14.98
CA MET A 222 28.96 13.13 -16.22
C MET A 222 27.55 13.66 -15.95
N THR A 223 27.04 14.50 -16.84
CA THR A 223 25.65 14.97 -16.79
C THR A 223 24.96 14.83 -18.15
N ARG A 224 23.66 14.55 -18.12
CA ARG A 224 22.79 14.55 -19.31
C ARG A 224 21.47 15.26 -19.01
N LYS A 225 20.87 15.89 -20.02
CA LYS A 225 19.52 16.46 -19.90
C LYS A 225 18.49 15.47 -20.45
N ILE A 226 17.40 15.29 -19.74
CA ILE A 226 16.26 14.46 -20.15
C ILE A 226 15.01 15.34 -20.13
N GLN A 227 14.35 15.44 -21.28
CA GLN A 227 13.07 16.16 -21.39
C GLN A 227 11.91 15.18 -21.24
N SER A 228 10.89 15.55 -20.48
CA SER A 228 9.65 14.81 -20.40
C SER A 228 8.42 15.71 -20.34
N LYS A 229 7.26 15.20 -20.75
CA LYS A 229 5.98 15.91 -20.60
C LYS A 229 5.54 15.94 -19.14
N ILE A 230 5.79 14.85 -18.41
CA ILE A 230 5.48 14.69 -17.00
C ILE A 230 6.71 14.11 -16.27
N LEU A 231 7.00 14.62 -15.09
CA LEU A 231 7.98 14.10 -14.15
C LEU A 231 7.27 13.68 -12.86
N VAL A 232 7.43 12.42 -12.46
CA VAL A 232 6.89 11.90 -11.20
C VAL A 232 8.02 11.64 -10.22
N ALA A 233 8.00 12.32 -9.08
CA ALA A 233 8.92 12.12 -7.98
C ALA A 233 8.44 10.97 -7.08
N ALA A 234 9.13 9.83 -7.17
CA ALA A 234 8.97 8.66 -6.32
C ALA A 234 10.30 8.32 -5.61
N ASP A 235 11.14 9.33 -5.37
CA ASP A 235 12.53 9.25 -4.91
C ASP A 235 12.69 9.22 -3.38
N GLY A 236 11.63 8.77 -2.71
CA GLY A 236 11.63 8.40 -1.30
C GLY A 236 11.60 9.60 -0.33
N ALA A 237 11.74 9.29 0.97
CA ALA A 237 11.64 10.28 2.03
C ALA A 237 12.57 11.48 1.77
N GLY A 238 13.83 11.20 1.42
CA GLY A 238 14.87 12.20 1.14
C GLY A 238 14.68 13.02 -0.15
N SER A 239 13.56 12.86 -0.87
CA SER A 239 13.28 13.37 -2.23
C SER A 239 14.08 14.62 -2.61
N THR A 240 14.95 14.44 -3.59
CA THR A 240 15.73 15.50 -4.24
C THR A 240 14.80 16.35 -5.09
N VAL A 241 13.88 15.72 -5.83
CA VAL A 241 12.93 16.44 -6.70
C VAL A 241 12.07 17.41 -5.88
N ARG A 242 11.46 16.96 -4.77
CA ARG A 242 10.63 17.82 -3.90
C ARG A 242 11.39 19.06 -3.46
N LYS A 243 12.67 18.91 -3.07
CA LYS A 243 13.53 20.02 -2.63
C LYS A 243 13.86 20.97 -3.78
N LEU A 244 14.18 20.45 -4.97
CA LEU A 244 14.49 21.25 -6.15
C LEU A 244 13.31 22.13 -6.59
N VAL A 245 12.08 21.67 -6.40
CA VAL A 245 10.87 22.45 -6.72
C VAL A 245 10.33 23.26 -5.53
N GLY A 246 11.05 23.30 -4.41
CA GLY A 246 10.73 24.14 -3.25
C GLY A 246 9.43 23.78 -2.53
N ILE A 247 9.07 22.50 -2.47
CA ILE A 247 7.87 22.05 -1.73
C ILE A 247 8.27 21.57 -0.33
N ASP A 248 7.73 22.23 0.69
CA ASP A 248 7.95 21.86 2.08
C ASP A 248 7.06 20.71 2.54
N LEU A 249 7.49 20.08 3.63
CA LEU A 249 6.76 19.05 4.37
C LEU A 249 6.16 19.67 5.65
N LYS A 250 4.90 19.35 5.94
CA LYS A 250 4.18 19.78 7.16
C LYS A 250 3.86 18.58 8.05
N GLY A 251 4.11 18.71 9.36
CA GLY A 251 3.75 17.71 10.36
C GLY A 251 4.72 17.64 11.53
N GLU A 252 4.68 16.51 12.25
CA GLU A 252 5.59 16.24 13.38
C GLU A 252 6.87 15.59 12.84
N ASN A 253 8.03 16.21 13.09
CA ASN A 253 9.34 15.67 12.72
C ASN A 253 10.09 15.12 13.93
N ASP A 254 11.08 14.25 13.68
CA ASP A 254 11.96 13.69 14.70
C ASP A 254 11.22 13.04 15.89
N LEU A 255 10.21 12.22 15.59
CA LEU A 255 9.38 11.56 16.60
C LEU A 255 10.17 10.55 17.43
N GLN A 256 11.05 9.78 16.78
CA GLN A 256 11.91 8.79 17.40
C GLN A 256 13.09 8.48 16.50
N LYS A 257 14.27 8.31 17.09
CA LYS A 257 15.49 7.85 16.42
C LYS A 257 15.75 6.40 16.79
N LEU A 258 16.07 5.59 15.80
CA LEU A 258 16.23 4.14 15.94
C LEU A 258 17.47 3.68 15.18
N VAL A 259 18.13 2.65 15.69
CA VAL A 259 19.07 1.83 14.91
C VAL A 259 18.33 0.57 14.47
N SER A 260 18.36 0.33 13.17
CA SER A 260 17.84 -0.88 12.52
C SER A 260 19.00 -1.83 12.27
N VAL A 261 18.94 -3.03 12.86
CA VAL A 261 19.94 -4.10 12.70
C VAL A 261 19.31 -5.25 11.91
N HIS A 262 19.72 -5.42 10.65
CA HIS A 262 19.31 -6.56 9.81
C HIS A 262 20.27 -7.72 10.06
N PHE A 263 19.73 -8.88 10.44
CA PHE A 263 20.54 -10.07 10.70
C PHE A 263 19.82 -11.36 10.32
N LEU A 264 20.61 -12.43 10.17
CA LEU A 264 20.14 -13.78 9.91
C LEU A 264 20.44 -14.71 11.10
N SER A 265 19.52 -15.60 11.45
CA SER A 265 19.71 -16.74 12.35
C SER A 265 18.64 -17.81 12.09
N ASN A 266 19.06 -18.92 11.51
CA ASN A 266 18.19 -20.06 11.23
C ASN A 266 17.77 -20.78 12.50
N ASP A 267 18.61 -20.77 13.53
CA ASP A 267 18.26 -21.32 14.85
C ASP A 267 17.12 -20.54 15.50
N LEU A 268 17.22 -19.20 15.51
CA LEU A 268 16.13 -18.36 16.03
C LEU A 268 14.85 -18.50 15.20
N GLY A 269 14.97 -18.52 13.87
CA GLY A 269 13.84 -18.75 12.96
C GLY A 269 13.08 -20.03 13.26
N ARG A 270 13.79 -21.16 13.39
CA ARG A 270 13.20 -22.46 13.74
C ARG A 270 12.55 -22.46 15.11
N TYR A 271 13.19 -21.84 16.10
CA TYR A 271 12.63 -21.73 17.46
C TYR A 271 11.30 -20.97 17.44
N LEU A 272 11.28 -19.76 16.89
CA LEU A 272 10.08 -18.93 16.86
C LEU A 272 8.96 -19.55 16.02
N LEU A 273 9.29 -20.20 14.90
CA LEU A 273 8.33 -20.89 14.06
C LEU A 273 7.55 -21.98 14.82
N ASN A 274 8.23 -22.70 15.72
CA ASN A 274 7.65 -23.83 16.46
C ASN A 274 6.98 -23.41 17.76
N GLU A 275 7.60 -22.49 18.50
CA GLU A 275 7.19 -22.16 19.86
C GLU A 275 6.32 -20.90 19.93
N ARG A 276 6.66 -19.88 19.13
CA ARG A 276 6.14 -18.51 19.28
C ARG A 276 6.03 -17.77 17.94
N PRO A 277 5.19 -18.25 17.01
CA PRO A 277 5.07 -17.59 15.72
C PRO A 277 4.41 -16.21 15.86
N GLY A 278 5.03 -15.21 15.25
CA GLY A 278 4.57 -13.82 15.27
C GLY A 278 5.34 -12.97 14.27
N MET A 279 4.77 -11.82 13.92
CA MET A 279 5.40 -10.84 13.03
C MET A 279 6.32 -9.89 13.80
N LEU A 280 5.85 -9.39 14.96
CA LEU A 280 6.58 -8.45 15.80
C LEU A 280 6.76 -9.02 17.21
N PHE A 281 7.94 -8.84 17.75
CA PHE A 281 8.27 -9.17 19.14
C PHE A 281 8.73 -7.91 19.84
N PHE A 282 7.92 -7.43 20.79
CA PHE A 282 8.24 -6.33 21.68
C PHE A 282 8.90 -6.89 22.93
N ILE A 283 10.19 -6.61 23.08
CA ILE A 283 11.04 -7.25 24.07
C ILE A 283 11.44 -6.21 25.12
N PHE A 284 11.07 -6.46 26.37
CA PHE A 284 11.33 -5.57 27.50
C PHE A 284 12.02 -6.32 28.63
N ASN A 285 13.32 -6.12 28.81
CA ASN A 285 14.01 -6.61 30.00
C ASN A 285 15.00 -5.59 30.60
N ALA A 286 15.60 -5.99 31.73
CA ALA A 286 16.51 -5.16 32.50
C ALA A 286 17.79 -4.78 31.73
N GLU A 287 18.17 -5.57 30.71
CA GLU A 287 19.44 -5.40 30.00
C GLU A 287 19.29 -4.70 28.65
N ALA A 288 18.17 -4.87 27.95
CA ALA A 288 17.91 -4.28 26.65
C ALA A 288 16.41 -4.18 26.34
N ILE A 289 16.06 -3.23 25.48
CA ILE A 289 14.71 -3.05 24.93
C ILE A 289 14.84 -3.03 23.42
N GLY A 290 13.95 -3.72 22.72
CA GLY A 290 13.94 -3.72 21.27
C GLY A 290 12.65 -4.25 20.68
N VAL A 291 12.44 -3.94 19.41
CA VAL A 291 11.36 -4.52 18.61
C VAL A 291 11.98 -5.36 17.51
N LEU A 292 11.76 -6.67 17.56
CA LEU A 292 12.20 -7.58 16.51
C LEU A 292 11.08 -7.76 15.48
N VAL A 293 11.37 -7.47 14.23
CA VAL A 293 10.51 -7.76 13.07
C VAL A 293 10.98 -9.07 12.44
N ALA A 294 10.12 -10.08 12.42
CA ALA A 294 10.38 -11.34 11.73
C ALA A 294 9.94 -11.25 10.27
N HIS A 295 10.89 -11.04 9.36
CA HIS A 295 10.59 -10.91 7.93
C HIS A 295 10.41 -12.27 7.24
N ASP A 296 11.15 -13.28 7.68
CA ASP A 296 11.02 -14.64 7.18
C ASP A 296 11.51 -15.64 8.24
N LEU A 297 10.59 -16.22 9.00
CA LEU A 297 10.93 -17.21 10.04
C LEU A 297 11.60 -18.47 9.47
N LYS A 298 11.28 -18.85 8.22
CA LYS A 298 11.87 -20.06 7.61
C LYS A 298 13.32 -19.84 7.21
N GLN A 299 13.65 -18.64 6.74
CA GLN A 299 15.02 -18.23 6.38
C GLN A 299 15.78 -17.59 7.56
N GLY A 300 15.13 -17.46 8.73
CA GLY A 300 15.72 -16.81 9.88
C GLY A 300 16.08 -15.33 9.64
N GLU A 301 15.29 -14.60 8.84
CA GLU A 301 15.56 -13.20 8.49
C GLU A 301 14.82 -12.23 9.42
N PHE A 302 15.59 -11.36 10.08
CA PHE A 302 15.08 -10.46 11.11
C PHE A 302 15.62 -9.04 10.97
N VAL A 303 14.82 -8.08 11.42
CA VAL A 303 15.26 -6.70 11.65
C VAL A 303 14.96 -6.32 13.09
N LEU A 304 16.01 -5.99 13.84
CA LEU A 304 15.90 -5.50 15.22
C LEU A 304 15.94 -3.97 15.24
N GLN A 305 14.92 -3.34 15.82
CA GLN A 305 14.83 -1.90 16.03
C GLN A 305 15.18 -1.57 17.48
N ILE A 306 16.18 -0.70 17.67
CA ILE A 306 16.70 -0.31 18.98
C ILE A 306 16.62 1.22 19.12
N PRO A 307 16.06 1.78 20.21
CA PRO A 307 16.11 3.21 20.47
C PRO A 307 17.53 3.77 20.43
N PHE A 308 17.70 4.91 19.76
CA PHE A 308 18.99 5.57 19.52
C PHE A 308 18.96 7.02 19.97
N TYR A 309 19.97 7.47 20.73
CA TYR A 309 19.96 8.80 21.38
C TYR A 309 21.21 9.64 21.04
N PRO A 310 21.31 10.19 19.82
CA PRO A 310 22.38 11.12 19.47
C PRO A 310 22.18 12.50 20.13
N PRO A 311 23.25 13.25 20.43
CA PRO A 311 24.66 12.92 20.19
C PRO A 311 25.31 12.03 21.28
N GLN A 312 24.57 11.66 22.34
CA GLN A 312 25.11 10.87 23.46
C GLN A 312 25.55 9.47 23.03
N GLN A 313 24.87 8.91 22.04
CA GLN A 313 25.25 7.68 21.35
C GLN A 313 25.62 7.99 19.90
N SER A 314 26.60 7.27 19.38
CA SER A 314 26.99 7.31 17.98
C SER A 314 26.74 5.97 17.29
N LEU A 315 26.91 5.88 15.97
CA LEU A 315 26.68 4.63 15.25
C LEU A 315 27.75 3.58 15.59
N GLU A 316 28.96 4.03 15.95
CA GLU A 316 30.07 3.18 16.38
C GLU A 316 29.76 2.41 17.68
N ASP A 317 28.82 2.93 18.50
CA ASP A 317 28.29 2.22 19.67
C ASP A 317 27.45 0.99 19.30
N PHE A 318 27.12 0.81 18.02
CA PHE A 318 26.35 -0.29 17.47
C PHE A 318 27.19 -1.11 16.49
N SER A 319 28.45 -1.42 16.84
CA SER A 319 29.27 -2.35 16.04
C SER A 319 28.57 -3.72 15.90
N PRO A 320 28.87 -4.50 14.84
CA PRO A 320 28.29 -5.84 14.66
C PRO A 320 28.40 -6.75 15.89
N GLU A 321 29.51 -6.69 16.60
CA GLU A 321 29.78 -7.46 17.82
C GLU A 321 28.90 -7.01 18.99
N ILE A 322 28.70 -5.70 19.14
CA ILE A 322 27.80 -5.13 20.16
C ILE A 322 26.35 -5.50 19.83
N CYS A 323 25.93 -5.34 18.57
CA CYS A 323 24.62 -5.75 18.10
C CYS A 323 24.36 -7.24 18.34
N LYS A 324 25.36 -8.11 18.11
CA LYS A 324 25.24 -9.54 18.41
C LYS A 324 25.02 -9.81 19.91
N LYS A 325 25.74 -9.12 20.79
CA LYS A 325 25.51 -9.21 22.25
C LYS A 325 24.14 -8.70 22.66
N LEU A 326 23.65 -7.61 22.05
CA LEU A 326 22.30 -7.10 22.29
C LEU A 326 21.24 -8.11 21.83
N ILE A 327 21.43 -8.74 20.66
CA ILE A 327 20.57 -9.82 20.17
C ILE A 327 20.52 -10.95 21.20
N PHE A 328 21.64 -11.42 21.75
CA PHE A 328 21.63 -12.49 22.76
C PHE A 328 20.83 -12.14 24.01
N LYS A 329 20.95 -10.91 24.51
CA LYS A 329 20.19 -10.41 25.66
C LYS A 329 18.68 -10.37 25.40
N LEU A 330 18.28 -9.95 24.19
CA LEU A 330 16.88 -9.88 23.79
C LEU A 330 16.30 -11.27 23.46
N VAL A 331 17.13 -12.17 22.92
CA VAL A 331 16.75 -13.56 22.68
C VAL A 331 16.58 -14.31 24.00
N GLY A 332 17.47 -14.05 24.97
CA GLY A 332 17.52 -14.77 26.26
C GLY A 332 18.44 -15.99 26.26
N ARG A 333 19.20 -16.21 25.17
CA ARG A 333 20.26 -17.22 25.05
C ARG A 333 21.26 -16.81 23.98
N GLU A 334 22.45 -17.41 24.01
CA GLU A 334 23.41 -17.28 22.93
C GLU A 334 22.97 -18.05 21.68
N LEU A 335 23.27 -17.49 20.52
CA LEU A 335 23.01 -18.08 19.21
C LEU A 335 24.31 -18.16 18.43
N SER A 336 24.68 -19.36 17.99
CA SER A 336 25.94 -19.59 17.28
C SER A 336 25.93 -19.07 15.83
N ASP A 337 24.75 -18.91 15.23
CA ASP A 337 24.56 -18.64 13.79
C ASP A 337 24.13 -17.19 13.46
N VAL A 338 24.21 -16.26 14.42
CA VAL A 338 23.87 -14.85 14.18
C VAL A 338 24.87 -14.21 13.22
N ASN A 339 24.35 -13.77 12.08
CA ASN A 339 25.07 -13.03 11.05
C ASN A 339 24.44 -11.63 10.86
N VAL A 340 25.13 -10.58 11.30
CA VAL A 340 24.68 -9.18 11.14
C VAL A 340 25.03 -8.70 9.74
N ILE A 341 24.01 -8.35 8.95
CA ILE A 341 24.14 -7.99 7.54
C ILE A 341 24.31 -6.48 7.36
N ASP A 342 23.52 -5.68 8.08
CA ASP A 342 23.44 -4.23 7.89
C ASP A 342 22.96 -3.55 9.17
N ILE A 343 23.50 -2.36 9.45
CA ILE A 343 23.18 -1.55 10.62
C ILE A 343 22.97 -0.11 10.16
N LYS A 344 21.75 0.42 10.32
CA LYS A 344 21.39 1.74 9.80
C LYS A 344 20.62 2.58 10.82
N PRO A 345 21.03 3.83 11.05
CA PRO A 345 20.22 4.77 11.80
C PRO A 345 19.06 5.25 10.92
N TRP A 346 17.90 5.46 11.52
CA TRP A 346 16.79 6.11 10.86
C TRP A 346 15.96 6.94 11.84
N VAL A 347 15.28 7.94 11.28
CA VAL A 347 14.46 8.89 12.04
C VAL A 347 13.02 8.76 11.60
N MET A 348 12.13 8.62 12.57
CA MET A 348 10.69 8.55 12.36
C MET A 348 10.11 9.95 12.19
N HIS A 349 9.39 10.15 11.09
CA HIS A 349 8.72 11.40 10.75
C HIS A 349 7.23 11.15 10.49
N ALA A 350 6.41 12.17 10.69
CA ALA A 350 4.99 12.17 10.38
C ALA A 350 4.64 13.47 9.62
N GLU A 351 4.87 13.47 8.31
CA GLU A 351 4.89 14.68 7.50
C GLU A 351 4.17 14.48 6.15
N VAL A 352 3.53 15.53 5.63
CA VAL A 352 2.88 15.53 4.31
C VAL A 352 3.29 16.78 3.55
N ALA A 353 3.57 16.64 2.25
CA ALA A 353 3.95 17.73 1.38
C ALA A 353 2.83 18.77 1.25
N GLU A 354 3.21 20.04 1.22
CA GLU A 354 2.25 21.14 1.06
C GLU A 354 1.49 21.07 -0.26
N ARG A 355 2.11 20.53 -1.30
CA ARG A 355 1.53 20.29 -2.62
C ARG A 355 2.02 18.95 -3.15
N PHE A 356 1.15 18.26 -3.86
CA PHE A 356 1.46 17.00 -4.55
C PHE A 356 1.66 17.25 -6.03
N VAL A 357 1.09 18.32 -6.60
CA VAL A 357 1.19 18.66 -8.02
C VAL A 357 1.67 20.10 -8.18
N CYS A 358 2.64 20.34 -9.06
CA CYS A 358 3.15 21.67 -9.38
C CYS A 358 3.64 21.75 -10.84
N GLY A 359 4.13 22.94 -11.24
CA GLY A 359 4.67 23.18 -12.58
C GLY A 359 3.63 22.89 -13.68
N ASN A 360 2.47 23.55 -13.65
CA ASN A 360 1.40 23.36 -14.63
C ASN A 360 0.96 21.88 -14.81
N ASN A 361 0.91 21.13 -13.71
CA ASN A 361 0.59 19.69 -13.66
C ASN A 361 1.64 18.77 -14.29
N GLN A 362 2.88 19.25 -14.49
CA GLN A 362 3.95 18.46 -15.06
C GLN A 362 4.83 17.79 -14.00
N ILE A 363 4.87 18.28 -12.76
CA ILE A 363 5.66 17.68 -11.68
C ILE A 363 4.73 17.18 -10.58
N ILE A 364 4.83 15.88 -10.27
CA ILE A 364 3.93 15.21 -9.33
C ILE A 364 4.73 14.42 -8.29
N LEU A 365 4.46 14.63 -7.01
CA LEU A 365 5.05 13.89 -5.89
C LEU A 365 4.22 12.65 -5.55
N CYS A 366 4.87 11.52 -5.30
CA CYS A 366 4.22 10.23 -5.06
C CYS A 366 4.94 9.40 -3.98
N GLY A 367 4.20 8.69 -3.13
CA GLY A 367 4.77 7.89 -2.04
C GLY A 367 5.57 8.75 -1.04
N ASP A 368 6.69 8.22 -0.55
CA ASP A 368 7.50 8.87 0.48
C ASP A 368 8.07 10.25 0.09
N ALA A 369 8.08 10.58 -1.22
CA ALA A 369 8.40 11.92 -1.68
C ALA A 369 7.31 12.93 -1.28
N ALA A 370 6.05 12.50 -1.20
CA ALA A 370 4.87 13.30 -0.87
C ALA A 370 4.44 13.18 0.60
N HIS A 371 4.66 12.03 1.26
CA HIS A 371 4.21 11.82 2.63
C HIS A 371 5.08 10.81 3.37
N ARG A 372 5.38 11.06 4.64
CA ARG A 372 6.19 10.18 5.50
C ARG A 372 5.36 9.83 6.73
N PHE A 373 5.28 8.55 7.06
CA PHE A 373 4.52 8.09 8.21
C PHE A 373 5.42 7.34 9.21
N PRO A 374 5.06 7.36 10.49
CA PRO A 374 5.47 6.31 11.43
C PRO A 374 5.18 4.92 10.83
N PRO A 375 6.04 3.92 11.08
CA PRO A 375 5.79 2.54 10.61
C PRO A 375 4.55 1.91 11.26
N ALA A 376 4.06 2.49 12.36
CA ALA A 376 2.83 2.07 13.03
C ALA A 376 1.64 2.07 12.06
N GLY A 377 1.09 0.87 11.82
CA GLY A 377 -0.02 0.63 10.90
C GLY A 377 0.39 0.26 9.47
N GLY A 378 1.68 0.29 9.13
CA GLY A 378 2.17 -0.18 7.83
C GLY A 378 1.70 0.63 6.63
N PHE A 379 1.37 1.91 6.80
CA PHE A 379 0.68 2.71 5.77
C PHE A 379 1.58 3.22 4.63
N GLY A 380 2.89 3.41 4.83
CA GLY A 380 3.76 4.14 3.89
C GLY A 380 3.75 3.55 2.47
N MET A 381 4.27 2.34 2.33
CA MET A 381 4.31 1.62 1.05
C MET A 381 2.89 1.43 0.45
N ASN A 382 1.91 1.09 1.29
CA ASN A 382 0.54 0.87 0.84
C ASN A 382 -0.10 2.14 0.26
N THR A 383 0.05 3.28 0.93
CA THR A 383 -0.48 4.58 0.48
C THR A 383 0.22 5.01 -0.81
N GLY A 384 1.55 4.84 -0.90
CA GLY A 384 2.30 5.16 -2.11
C GLY A 384 1.92 4.30 -3.32
N ILE A 385 1.65 3.00 -3.15
CA ILE A 385 1.17 2.16 -4.25
C ILE A 385 -0.24 2.59 -4.70
N GLN A 386 -1.09 3.00 -3.77
CA GLN A 386 -2.41 3.56 -4.10
C GLN A 386 -2.31 4.91 -4.81
N ASP A 387 -1.30 5.72 -4.51
CA ASP A 387 -1.01 6.95 -5.25
C ASP A 387 -0.65 6.63 -6.71
N ALA A 388 0.23 5.65 -6.93
CA ALA A 388 0.59 5.18 -8.28
C ALA A 388 -0.64 4.68 -9.04
N HIS A 389 -1.53 3.92 -8.39
CA HIS A 389 -2.77 3.44 -9.00
C HIS A 389 -3.71 4.57 -9.40
N ASN A 390 -3.89 5.57 -8.53
CA ASN A 390 -4.70 6.75 -8.83
C ASN A 390 -4.12 7.58 -9.98
N LEU A 391 -2.79 7.68 -10.04
CA LEU A 391 -2.10 8.56 -10.98
C LEU A 391 -1.98 7.96 -12.39
N ALA A 392 -1.70 6.66 -12.50
CA ALA A 392 -1.36 6.02 -13.77
C ALA A 392 -2.42 6.21 -14.86
N TRP A 393 -3.71 6.03 -14.53
CA TRP A 393 -4.79 6.16 -15.50
C TRP A 393 -5.04 7.62 -15.90
N LYS A 394 -4.81 8.58 -15.00
CA LYS A 394 -4.94 10.02 -15.26
C LYS A 394 -3.85 10.47 -16.23
N ILE A 395 -2.60 10.12 -15.95
CA ILE A 395 -1.45 10.35 -16.85
C ILE A 395 -1.73 9.75 -18.22
N ALA A 396 -2.15 8.48 -18.27
CA ALA A 396 -2.45 7.83 -19.54
C ALA A 396 -3.61 8.48 -20.30
N SER A 397 -4.62 9.01 -19.61
CA SER A 397 -5.74 9.71 -20.23
C SER A 397 -5.32 11.05 -20.84
N VAL A 398 -4.47 11.81 -20.15
CA VAL A 398 -3.93 13.09 -20.65
C VAL A 398 -3.03 12.85 -21.85
N LEU A 399 -2.07 11.93 -21.75
CA LEU A 399 -1.10 11.67 -22.83
C LEU A 399 -1.74 11.08 -24.09
N LYS A 400 -2.92 10.43 -23.97
CA LYS A 400 -3.71 9.95 -25.10
C LYS A 400 -4.71 10.97 -25.65
N GLY A 401 -4.77 12.18 -25.07
CA GLY A 401 -5.70 13.24 -25.47
C GLY A 401 -7.17 12.92 -25.16
N VAL A 402 -7.44 12.05 -24.19
CA VAL A 402 -8.79 11.68 -23.74
C VAL A 402 -9.29 12.59 -22.62
N ALA A 403 -8.36 13.10 -21.79
CA ALA A 403 -8.66 14.00 -20.69
C ALA A 403 -7.83 15.28 -20.78
N SER A 404 -8.34 16.37 -20.20
CA SER A 404 -7.59 17.61 -20.03
C SER A 404 -6.48 17.45 -18.99
N SER A 405 -5.39 18.22 -19.10
CA SER A 405 -4.30 18.21 -18.10
C SER A 405 -4.79 18.59 -16.69
N SER A 406 -5.91 19.31 -16.58
CA SER A 406 -6.56 19.65 -15.30
C SER A 406 -6.93 18.41 -14.46
N ILE A 407 -7.15 17.25 -15.09
CA ILE A 407 -7.43 16.01 -14.36
C ILE A 407 -6.28 15.59 -13.44
N LEU A 408 -5.03 15.96 -13.76
CA LEU A 408 -3.88 15.64 -12.93
C LEU A 408 -3.93 16.40 -11.59
N ALA A 409 -4.49 17.61 -11.55
CA ALA A 409 -4.70 18.35 -10.30
C ALA A 409 -5.63 17.60 -9.33
N THR A 410 -6.53 16.76 -9.85
CA THR A 410 -7.41 15.94 -9.00
C THR A 410 -6.64 14.87 -8.21
N TYR A 411 -5.41 14.52 -8.60
CA TYR A 411 -4.57 13.64 -7.79
C TYR A 411 -4.29 14.25 -6.41
N GLU A 412 -4.00 15.55 -6.34
CA GLU A 412 -3.79 16.23 -5.07
C GLU A 412 -5.08 16.28 -4.26
N THR A 413 -6.20 16.69 -4.86
CA THR A 413 -7.50 16.80 -4.17
C THR A 413 -7.99 15.46 -3.63
N GLU A 414 -7.65 14.36 -4.30
CA GLU A 414 -8.03 13.01 -3.90
C GLU A 414 -7.05 12.38 -2.89
N ARG A 415 -5.74 12.48 -3.11
CA ARG A 415 -4.73 11.70 -2.36
C ARG A 415 -4.13 12.42 -1.17
N LYS A 416 -3.98 13.74 -1.23
CA LYS A 416 -3.41 14.51 -0.11
C LYS A 416 -4.28 14.42 1.17
N PRO A 417 -5.62 14.51 1.12
CA PRO A 417 -6.46 14.30 2.31
C PRO A 417 -6.29 12.90 2.92
N ILE A 418 -6.10 11.88 2.09
CA ILE A 418 -5.86 10.50 2.55
C ILE A 418 -4.49 10.39 3.21
N ALA A 419 -3.45 11.01 2.64
CA ALA A 419 -2.13 11.06 3.26
C ALA A 419 -2.17 11.75 4.63
N ILE A 420 -2.84 12.90 4.75
CA ILE A 420 -3.01 13.62 6.03
C ILE A 420 -3.73 12.73 7.06
N PHE A 421 -4.80 12.06 6.64
CA PHE A 421 -5.56 11.17 7.49
C PHE A 421 -4.70 10.00 7.98
N ASN A 422 -3.96 9.34 7.08
CA ASN A 422 -3.07 8.23 7.41
C ASN A 422 -1.92 8.68 8.32
N THR A 423 -1.35 9.88 8.13
CA THR A 423 -0.36 10.45 9.05
C THR A 423 -0.91 10.57 10.45
N ALA A 424 -2.10 11.17 10.60
CA ALA A 424 -2.74 11.35 11.90
C ALA A 424 -3.07 10.01 12.56
N LEU A 425 -3.53 9.03 11.79
CA LEU A 425 -3.79 7.67 12.28
C LEU A 425 -2.51 6.96 12.73
N SER A 426 -1.43 7.05 11.95
CA SER A 426 -0.11 6.51 12.32
C SER A 426 0.42 7.10 13.62
N ILE A 427 0.27 8.41 13.83
CA ILE A 427 0.66 9.06 15.09
C ILE A 427 -0.14 8.51 16.27
N GLN A 428 -1.47 8.38 16.12
CA GLN A 428 -2.32 7.84 17.19
C GLN A 428 -1.97 6.38 17.50
N ASN A 429 -1.75 5.57 16.48
CA ASN A 429 -1.37 4.17 16.63
C ASN A 429 0.03 4.02 17.26
N PHE A 430 0.97 4.91 16.92
CA PHE A 430 2.27 4.99 17.59
C PHE A 430 2.13 5.35 19.07
N ARG A 431 1.32 6.36 19.41
CA ARG A 431 1.03 6.73 20.82
C ARG A 431 0.39 5.57 21.59
N ALA A 432 -0.52 4.82 20.96
CA ALA A 432 -1.11 3.61 21.54
C ALA A 432 -0.05 2.53 21.81
N ALA A 433 0.90 2.32 20.89
CA ALA A 433 2.01 1.40 21.10
C ALA A 433 2.90 1.79 22.30
N MET A 434 3.04 3.09 22.58
CA MET A 434 3.81 3.59 23.74
C MET A 434 3.13 3.37 25.10
N ALA A 435 1.84 3.03 25.14
CA ALA A 435 1.15 2.73 26.40
C ALA A 435 1.72 1.49 27.12
N VAL A 436 2.24 0.51 26.36
CA VAL A 436 2.86 -0.71 26.90
C VAL A 436 4.14 -0.41 27.67
N PRO A 437 5.19 0.21 27.06
CA PRO A 437 6.40 0.55 27.81
C PRO A 437 6.10 1.52 28.96
N ALA A 438 5.18 2.48 28.81
CA ALA A 438 4.79 3.36 29.91
C ALA A 438 4.21 2.59 31.12
N THR A 439 3.34 1.61 30.86
CA THR A 439 2.76 0.75 31.93
C THR A 439 3.84 -0.08 32.64
N LEU A 440 4.90 -0.45 31.92
CA LEU A 440 6.05 -1.15 32.47
C LEU A 440 7.03 -0.26 33.25
N GLY A 441 6.77 1.04 33.35
CA GLY A 441 7.67 2.00 34.02
C GLY A 441 8.80 2.51 33.12
N LEU A 442 8.71 2.27 31.81
CA LEU A 442 9.63 2.75 30.79
C LEU A 442 9.00 3.88 29.97
N ASP A 443 8.44 4.89 30.65
CA ASP A 443 7.77 5.98 29.95
C ASP A 443 8.74 6.71 28.99
N PRO A 444 8.50 6.65 27.66
CA PRO A 444 9.37 7.29 26.68
C PRO A 444 9.43 8.81 26.84
N THR A 445 8.42 9.43 27.45
CA THR A 445 8.42 10.87 27.72
C THR A 445 9.47 11.24 28.75
N ILE A 446 9.76 10.37 29.72
CA ILE A 446 10.81 10.59 30.72
C ILE A 446 12.18 10.50 30.03
N ALA A 447 12.38 9.48 29.19
CA ALA A 447 13.60 9.33 28.39
C ALA A 447 13.87 10.55 27.50
N ASN A 448 12.84 11.00 26.77
CA ASN A 448 12.93 12.16 25.87
C ASN A 448 13.10 13.48 26.63
N SER A 449 12.44 13.65 27.79
CA SER A 449 12.61 14.85 28.62
C SER A 449 14.04 14.95 29.17
N VAL A 450 14.59 13.83 29.64
CA VAL A 450 15.99 13.75 30.09
C VAL A 450 16.94 14.07 28.94
N HIS A 451 16.74 13.46 27.76
CA HIS A 451 17.54 13.74 26.57
C HIS A 451 17.46 15.22 26.16
N GLN A 452 16.28 15.84 26.21
CA GLN A 452 16.10 17.26 25.93
C GLN A 452 16.79 18.15 26.97
N VAL A 453 16.70 17.84 28.27
CA VAL A 453 17.36 18.61 29.34
C VAL A 453 18.89 18.50 29.22
N ILE A 454 19.42 17.31 28.87
CA ILE A 454 20.85 17.13 28.60
C ILE A 454 21.27 17.98 27.39
N ASN A 455 20.47 18.03 26.32
CA ASN A 455 20.85 18.73 25.09
C ASN A 455 20.57 20.24 25.07
N LYS A 456 19.58 20.73 25.83
CA LYS A 456 19.15 22.14 25.82
C LYS A 456 19.38 22.87 27.15
N GLY A 457 19.63 22.14 28.23
CA GLY A 457 19.82 22.69 29.58
C GLY A 457 21.28 22.71 30.02
N VAL A 458 21.49 22.79 31.34
CA VAL A 458 22.82 22.83 31.99
C VAL A 458 23.68 21.59 31.66
N GLY A 459 23.04 20.48 31.27
CA GLY A 459 23.72 19.25 30.84
C GLY A 459 24.50 19.37 29.52
N SER A 460 24.21 20.38 28.69
CA SER A 460 24.89 20.59 27.40
C SER A 460 26.35 21.00 27.56
N ILE A 461 26.72 21.49 28.75
CA ILE A 461 28.08 21.89 29.13
C ILE A 461 28.91 20.68 29.60
N LEU A 462 28.28 19.53 29.87
CA LEU A 462 28.98 18.33 30.31
C LEU A 462 29.74 17.64 29.16
N PRO A 463 30.90 17.01 29.43
CA PRO A 463 31.57 16.14 28.47
C PRO A 463 30.64 15.02 27.98
N SER A 464 30.78 14.62 26.71
CA SER A 464 29.93 13.61 26.06
C SER A 464 29.89 12.27 26.83
N SER A 465 31.01 11.86 27.43
CA SER A 465 31.10 10.65 28.27
C SER A 465 30.22 10.73 29.53
N MET A 466 30.13 11.90 30.18
CA MET A 466 29.25 12.10 31.33
C MET A 466 27.78 12.16 30.93
N GLN A 467 27.46 12.79 29.80
CA GLN A 467 26.09 12.80 29.27
C GLN A 467 25.60 11.37 28.96
N LYS A 468 26.46 10.54 28.37
CA LYS A 468 26.20 9.13 28.11
C LYS A 468 25.97 8.33 29.40
N ALA A 469 26.85 8.50 30.40
CA ALA A 469 26.72 7.82 31.69
C ALA A 469 25.42 8.21 32.45
N LEU A 470 25.03 9.48 32.41
CA LEU A 470 23.76 9.97 32.98
C LEU A 470 22.55 9.32 32.31
N LEU A 471 22.55 9.27 30.98
CA LEU A 471 21.49 8.65 30.19
C LEU A 471 21.39 7.13 30.49
N ASP A 472 22.53 6.44 30.50
CA ASP A 472 22.61 5.01 30.81
C ASP A 472 22.15 4.69 32.24
N GLY A 473 22.49 5.55 33.21
CA GLY A 473 22.04 5.42 34.60
C GLY A 473 20.52 5.51 34.73
N ILE A 474 19.89 6.49 34.08
CA ILE A 474 18.43 6.65 34.09
C ILE A 474 17.74 5.47 33.38
N PHE A 475 18.28 5.02 32.24
CA PHE A 475 17.78 3.81 31.58
C PHE A 475 17.97 2.56 32.42
N SER A 476 19.06 2.44 33.18
CA SER A 476 19.27 1.32 34.09
C SER A 476 18.22 1.32 35.21
N ILE A 477 17.91 2.48 35.78
CA ILE A 477 16.84 2.61 36.80
C ILE A 477 15.48 2.23 36.21
N GLY A 478 15.11 2.79 35.06
CA GLY A 478 13.86 2.45 34.38
C GLY A 478 13.78 0.95 34.06
N ARG A 479 14.86 0.37 33.51
CA ARG A 479 14.92 -1.06 33.16
C ARG A 479 14.93 -1.99 34.38
N SER A 480 15.47 -1.59 35.53
CA SER A 480 15.43 -2.40 36.76
C SER A 480 14.01 -2.80 37.17
N GLN A 481 13.02 -1.98 36.79
CA GLN A 481 11.59 -2.22 37.02
C GLN A 481 11.05 -3.46 36.29
N LEU A 482 11.79 -3.94 35.28
CA LEU A 482 11.50 -5.14 34.49
C LEU A 482 12.17 -6.40 35.03
N SER A 483 12.92 -6.31 36.13
CA SER A 483 13.54 -7.49 36.73
C SER A 483 12.49 -8.52 37.14
N GLU A 484 12.83 -9.80 37.06
CA GLU A 484 11.92 -10.89 37.45
C GLU A 484 11.48 -10.81 38.91
N PHE A 485 12.23 -10.09 39.77
CA PHE A 485 11.86 -9.81 41.16
C PHE A 485 10.72 -8.79 41.31
N ILE A 486 10.61 -7.82 40.38
CA ILE A 486 9.60 -6.77 40.41
C ILE A 486 8.43 -7.12 39.51
N LEU A 487 8.69 -7.55 38.27
CA LEU A 487 7.66 -7.80 37.25
C LEU A 487 7.18 -9.25 37.30
N ASN A 488 6.50 -9.62 38.39
CA ASN A 488 5.86 -10.92 38.56
C ASN A 488 4.56 -10.80 39.37
N GLU A 489 3.73 -11.86 39.36
CA GLU A 489 2.44 -11.89 40.04
C GLU A 489 2.53 -11.90 41.57
N ASN A 490 3.68 -12.29 42.14
CA ASN A 490 3.90 -12.30 43.59
C ASN A 490 4.28 -10.92 44.14
N ASN A 491 4.64 -9.97 43.28
CA ASN A 491 4.94 -8.59 43.66
C ASN A 491 3.70 -7.70 43.42
N PRO A 492 3.20 -6.94 44.41
CA PRO A 492 2.00 -6.11 44.23
C PRO A 492 2.11 -5.10 43.09
N LEU A 493 3.28 -4.48 42.91
CA LEU A 493 3.53 -3.56 41.80
C LEU A 493 3.58 -4.31 40.46
N GLY A 494 4.26 -5.46 40.43
CA GLY A 494 4.34 -6.34 39.27
C GLY A 494 2.98 -6.82 38.80
N SER A 495 2.19 -7.42 39.70
CA SER A 495 0.84 -7.91 39.42
C SER A 495 -0.08 -6.78 38.93
N SER A 496 -0.01 -5.59 39.55
CA SER A 496 -0.78 -4.42 39.08
C SER A 496 -0.40 -4.01 37.65
N ARG A 497 0.89 -4.00 37.31
CA ARG A 497 1.36 -3.69 35.95
C ARG A 497 0.93 -4.75 34.95
N LEU A 498 1.09 -6.03 35.29
CA LEU A 498 0.66 -7.15 34.44
C LEU A 498 -0.86 -7.12 34.19
N ALA A 499 -1.66 -6.83 35.21
CA ALA A 499 -3.11 -6.66 35.06
C ALA A 499 -3.46 -5.49 34.11
N LYS A 500 -2.79 -4.34 34.24
CA LYS A 500 -2.97 -3.20 33.31
C LYS A 500 -2.57 -3.56 31.87
N LEU A 501 -1.49 -4.32 31.69
CA LEU A 501 -1.09 -4.80 30.36
C LEU A 501 -2.14 -5.72 29.74
N ARG A 502 -2.68 -6.68 30.50
CA ARG A 502 -3.77 -7.55 30.03
C ARG A 502 -4.96 -6.70 29.56
N HIS A 503 -5.35 -5.70 30.34
CA HIS A 503 -6.44 -4.78 29.96
C HIS A 503 -6.13 -4.01 28.66
N ILE A 504 -4.91 -3.49 28.50
CA ILE A 504 -4.47 -2.82 27.25
C ILE A 504 -4.59 -3.77 26.04
N PHE A 505 -4.22 -5.04 26.20
CA PHE A 505 -4.29 -6.04 25.14
C PHE A 505 -5.73 -6.44 24.80
N GLU A 506 -6.56 -6.72 25.81
CA GLU A 506 -7.97 -7.11 25.66
C GLU A 506 -8.83 -6.03 24.99
N GLU A 507 -8.60 -4.76 25.36
CA GLU A 507 -9.31 -3.62 24.77
C GLU A 507 -8.70 -3.17 23.43
N GLY A 508 -7.67 -3.86 22.92
CA GLY A 508 -6.97 -3.51 21.69
C GLY A 508 -6.35 -2.11 21.73
N LYS A 509 -5.92 -1.62 22.91
CA LYS A 509 -5.26 -0.30 23.08
C LYS A 509 -3.76 -0.32 22.76
N SER A 510 -3.24 -1.44 22.27
CA SER A 510 -1.85 -1.57 21.80
C SER A 510 -1.74 -1.33 20.28
N LEU A 511 -0.54 -1.51 19.71
CA LEU A 511 -0.29 -1.33 18.29
C LEU A 511 -1.24 -2.18 17.41
N GLN A 512 -1.79 -1.57 16.37
CA GLN A 512 -2.63 -2.23 15.38
C GLN A 512 -1.99 -2.15 13.98
N LEU A 513 -2.31 -3.14 13.14
CA LEU A 513 -1.77 -3.22 11.77
C LEU A 513 -2.86 -3.14 10.69
N GLN A 514 -4.11 -3.44 11.06
CA GLN A 514 -5.24 -3.53 10.14
C GLN A 514 -6.30 -2.51 10.50
N PHE A 515 -6.69 -1.70 9.51
CA PHE A 515 -7.67 -0.64 9.66
C PHE A 515 -8.65 -0.72 8.49
N PRO A 516 -9.54 -1.73 8.41
CA PRO A 516 -10.35 -1.98 7.21
C PRO A 516 -11.18 -0.77 6.75
N ALA A 517 -11.76 -0.01 7.69
CA ALA A 517 -12.51 1.20 7.34
C ALA A 517 -11.63 2.28 6.69
N GLU A 518 -10.35 2.33 7.02
CA GLU A 518 -9.37 3.30 6.52
C GLU A 518 -8.62 2.76 5.30
N ASP A 519 -8.31 1.47 5.25
CA ASP A 519 -7.62 0.77 4.17
C ASP A 519 -8.52 0.60 2.93
N LEU A 520 -9.80 0.27 3.15
CA LEU A 520 -10.77 0.02 2.08
C LEU A 520 -11.88 1.08 2.01
N GLY A 521 -12.25 1.68 3.14
CA GLY A 521 -13.42 2.56 3.24
C GLY A 521 -13.13 4.06 3.06
N PHE A 522 -11.88 4.45 2.78
CA PHE A 522 -11.59 5.83 2.44
C PHE A 522 -12.35 6.28 1.18
N ARG A 523 -12.64 7.57 1.11
CA ARG A 523 -13.48 8.16 0.06
C ARG A 523 -12.88 9.46 -0.44
N TYR A 524 -12.87 9.64 -1.75
CA TYR A 524 -12.60 10.92 -2.38
C TYR A 524 -13.83 11.81 -2.30
N LEU A 525 -13.71 12.98 -1.67
CA LEU A 525 -14.83 13.92 -1.55
C LEU A 525 -14.94 14.83 -2.78
N GLU A 526 -13.79 15.16 -3.36
CA GLU A 526 -13.62 16.01 -4.53
C GLU A 526 -12.58 15.39 -5.47
N GLY A 527 -12.65 15.72 -6.76
CA GLY A 527 -11.71 15.24 -7.77
C GLY A 527 -12.41 14.83 -9.07
N ALA A 528 -11.91 13.78 -9.71
CA ALA A 528 -12.50 13.22 -10.94
C ALA A 528 -13.73 12.35 -10.61
N LEU A 529 -14.77 12.98 -10.07
CA LEU A 529 -16.05 12.39 -9.69
C LEU A 529 -17.18 13.41 -9.82
N VAL A 530 -18.42 12.94 -9.87
CA VAL A 530 -19.63 13.76 -9.84
C VAL A 530 -20.34 13.52 -8.51
N PRO A 531 -20.39 14.51 -7.60
CA PRO A 531 -21.05 14.35 -6.31
C PRO A 531 -22.57 14.21 -6.46
N ASP A 532 -23.21 13.58 -5.46
CA ASP A 532 -24.67 13.55 -5.38
C ASP A 532 -25.20 14.96 -5.07
N SER A 533 -26.20 15.42 -5.82
CA SER A 533 -26.56 16.85 -5.88
C SER A 533 -27.33 17.40 -4.68
N LYS A 534 -27.43 16.71 -3.53
CA LYS A 534 -28.32 17.13 -2.42
C LYS A 534 -27.89 16.82 -0.98
N ASP A 535 -26.78 16.13 -0.74
CA ASP A 535 -26.39 15.78 0.63
C ASP A 535 -25.15 16.57 1.07
N VAL A 536 -25.22 17.21 2.24
CA VAL A 536 -24.02 17.67 2.95
C VAL A 536 -23.18 16.43 3.20
N VAL A 537 -22.09 16.27 2.45
CA VAL A 537 -21.19 15.13 2.66
C VAL A 537 -20.61 15.29 4.06
N PRO A 538 -20.88 14.35 4.99
CA PRO A 538 -20.36 14.47 6.34
C PRO A 538 -18.85 14.61 6.29
N ALA A 539 -18.29 15.50 7.12
CA ALA A 539 -16.85 15.58 7.27
C ALA A 539 -16.30 14.17 7.57
N PRO A 540 -15.14 13.78 6.99
CA PRO A 540 -14.51 12.52 7.31
C PRO A 540 -14.40 12.38 8.83
N GLN A 541 -14.86 11.27 9.38
CA GLN A 541 -14.68 11.00 10.80
C GLN A 541 -13.19 11.05 11.11
N LEU A 542 -12.78 11.79 12.15
CA LEU A 542 -11.39 11.86 12.55
C LEU A 542 -10.84 10.46 12.86
N PRO A 543 -9.54 10.22 12.63
CA PRO A 543 -8.92 8.97 13.03
C PRO A 543 -9.14 8.77 14.53
N THR A 544 -9.62 7.60 14.92
CA THR A 544 -9.85 7.23 16.33
C THR A 544 -8.70 6.43 16.93
N GLY A 545 -7.76 5.98 16.08
CA GLY A 545 -6.68 5.07 16.46
C GLY A 545 -7.17 3.66 16.75
N ARG A 546 -8.42 3.35 16.42
CA ARG A 546 -9.08 2.07 16.68
C ARG A 546 -9.54 1.44 15.38
N ARG A 547 -9.28 0.13 15.25
CA ARG A 547 -9.84 -0.72 14.20
C ARG A 547 -11.34 -0.55 14.12
N ARG A 548 -11.82 -0.21 12.92
CA ARG A 548 -13.23 -0.19 12.56
C ARG A 548 -13.46 -1.13 11.38
N ASP A 549 -14.62 -1.77 11.37
CA ASP A 549 -15.02 -2.60 10.25
C ASP A 549 -15.34 -1.72 9.03
N TYR A 550 -14.89 -2.16 7.86
CA TYR A 550 -15.25 -1.53 6.60
C TYR A 550 -16.75 -1.68 6.33
N VAL A 551 -17.41 -0.56 6.00
CA VAL A 551 -18.82 -0.51 5.61
C VAL A 551 -18.91 -0.22 4.11
N PRO A 552 -19.41 -1.16 3.29
CA PRO A 552 -19.58 -0.91 1.87
C PRO A 552 -20.61 0.17 1.55
N CYS A 553 -20.29 0.99 0.55
CA CYS A 553 -21.19 1.97 -0.04
C CYS A 553 -20.80 2.23 -1.50
N ALA A 554 -21.78 2.64 -2.30
CA ALA A 554 -21.55 3.08 -3.68
C ALA A 554 -21.57 4.61 -3.84
N ASP A 555 -21.25 5.32 -2.76
CA ASP A 555 -21.13 6.78 -2.79
C ASP A 555 -20.02 7.21 -3.77
N PRO A 556 -20.21 8.31 -4.54
CA PRO A 556 -19.15 8.83 -5.40
C PRO A 556 -17.87 9.11 -4.61
N GLY A 557 -16.74 8.63 -5.14
CA GLY A 557 -15.42 8.67 -4.53
C GLY A 557 -15.07 7.48 -3.65
N SER A 558 -16.02 6.59 -3.34
CA SER A 558 -15.73 5.34 -2.60
C SER A 558 -15.18 4.27 -3.54
N ARG A 559 -14.37 3.36 -3.01
CA ARG A 559 -13.92 2.15 -3.73
C ARG A 559 -15.09 1.19 -3.99
N LEU A 560 -15.13 0.58 -5.17
CA LEU A 560 -16.21 -0.31 -5.63
C LEU A 560 -16.38 -1.52 -4.68
N PRO A 561 -17.57 -1.76 -4.07
CA PRO A 561 -17.77 -2.91 -3.18
C PRO A 561 -17.50 -4.28 -3.83
N HIS A 562 -16.67 -5.08 -3.15
CA HIS A 562 -16.42 -6.47 -3.51
C HIS A 562 -17.67 -7.34 -3.32
N MET A 563 -17.95 -8.19 -4.32
CA MET A 563 -18.84 -9.34 -4.25
C MET A 563 -18.37 -10.36 -5.28
N ASN A 564 -18.59 -11.65 -4.98
CA ASN A 564 -18.40 -12.70 -5.98
C ASN A 564 -19.57 -12.69 -6.97
N VAL A 565 -19.26 -12.78 -8.26
CA VAL A 565 -20.22 -12.84 -9.36
C VAL A 565 -19.83 -13.95 -10.33
N ARG A 566 -20.81 -14.49 -11.05
CA ARG A 566 -20.60 -15.51 -12.09
C ARG A 566 -20.96 -14.93 -13.46
N VAL A 567 -20.14 -15.19 -14.47
CA VAL A 567 -20.36 -14.70 -15.83
C VAL A 567 -21.37 -15.59 -16.56
N LEU A 568 -22.47 -15.01 -17.05
CA LEU A 568 -23.57 -15.77 -17.66
C LEU A 568 -23.22 -16.38 -19.02
N SER A 569 -22.28 -15.81 -19.79
CA SER A 569 -21.86 -16.41 -21.07
C SER A 569 -21.14 -17.76 -20.91
N LYS A 570 -20.83 -18.18 -19.68
CA LYS A 570 -20.21 -19.46 -19.33
C LYS A 570 -21.13 -20.28 -18.43
N PHE A 571 -22.37 -20.57 -18.86
CA PHE A 571 -23.36 -21.31 -18.06
C PHE A 571 -22.87 -22.67 -17.50
N GLN A 572 -21.85 -23.28 -18.12
CA GLN A 572 -21.25 -24.55 -17.65
C GLN A 572 -20.13 -24.36 -16.62
N SER A 573 -19.68 -23.15 -16.35
CA SER A 573 -18.59 -22.85 -15.42
C SER A 573 -19.17 -22.39 -14.07
N GLU A 574 -18.85 -23.12 -13.00
CA GLU A 574 -19.19 -22.71 -11.63
C GLU A 574 -18.31 -21.56 -11.12
N GLU A 575 -17.32 -21.15 -11.91
CA GLU A 575 -16.28 -20.21 -11.52
C GLU A 575 -16.82 -18.81 -11.20
N THR A 576 -16.28 -18.21 -10.13
CA THR A 576 -16.66 -16.88 -9.68
C THR A 576 -15.49 -15.92 -9.81
N ILE A 577 -15.83 -14.67 -10.11
CA ILE A 577 -14.90 -13.53 -10.14
C ILE A 577 -15.39 -12.44 -9.20
N SER A 578 -14.55 -11.48 -8.85
CA SER A 578 -14.99 -10.32 -8.09
C SER A 578 -15.67 -9.28 -8.99
N THR A 579 -16.58 -8.48 -8.42
CA THR A 579 -16.97 -7.18 -8.99
C THR A 579 -15.77 -6.27 -9.30
N LEU A 580 -14.70 -6.29 -8.49
CA LEU A 580 -13.46 -5.58 -8.79
C LEU A 580 -12.76 -6.15 -10.03
N ASP A 581 -12.88 -7.45 -10.30
CA ASP A 581 -12.28 -8.11 -11.47
C ASP A 581 -12.92 -7.63 -12.80
N LEU A 582 -14.08 -6.97 -12.76
CA LEU A 582 -14.76 -6.40 -13.93
C LEU A 582 -14.07 -5.13 -14.48
N VAL A 583 -13.34 -4.40 -13.62
CA VAL A 583 -12.54 -3.23 -14.01
C VAL A 583 -11.26 -3.73 -14.69
N SER A 584 -10.90 -3.15 -15.85
CA SER A 584 -9.72 -3.59 -16.61
C SER A 584 -8.43 -3.08 -15.99
N GLY A 585 -7.43 -3.97 -15.84
CA GLY A 585 -6.06 -3.59 -15.49
C GLY A 585 -5.15 -3.31 -16.70
N ASP A 586 -5.60 -3.62 -17.91
CA ASP A 586 -4.78 -3.61 -19.14
C ASP A 586 -5.04 -2.39 -20.04
N LYS A 587 -6.05 -1.58 -19.72
CA LYS A 587 -6.38 -0.38 -20.47
C LYS A 587 -7.18 0.59 -19.60
N VAL A 588 -7.08 1.87 -19.93
CA VAL A 588 -7.95 2.90 -19.37
C VAL A 588 -9.37 2.65 -19.88
N GLU A 589 -10.21 2.03 -19.04
CA GLU A 589 -11.60 1.70 -19.35
C GLU A 589 -12.48 1.96 -18.13
N PHE A 590 -13.56 2.71 -18.34
CA PHE A 590 -14.60 2.90 -17.32
C PHE A 590 -15.56 1.72 -17.33
N LEU A 591 -16.11 1.38 -16.17
CA LEU A 591 -17.10 0.32 -16.02
C LEU A 591 -18.43 0.92 -15.59
N LEU A 592 -19.47 0.71 -16.39
CA LEU A 592 -20.85 1.08 -16.03
C LEU A 592 -21.61 -0.19 -15.60
N ILE A 593 -21.90 -0.31 -14.31
CA ILE A 593 -22.69 -1.41 -13.75
C ILE A 593 -24.16 -0.98 -13.70
N ILE A 594 -25.03 -1.79 -14.29
CA ILE A 594 -26.47 -1.52 -14.39
C ILE A 594 -27.32 -2.72 -13.98
N ALA A 595 -28.53 -2.42 -13.50
CA ALA A 595 -29.59 -3.40 -13.35
C ALA A 595 -30.18 -3.85 -14.72
N PRO A 596 -30.72 -5.07 -14.82
CA PRO A 596 -31.26 -5.64 -16.05
C PRO A 596 -32.67 -5.11 -16.38
N VAL A 597 -32.81 -3.78 -16.50
CA VAL A 597 -34.09 -3.10 -16.76
C VAL A 597 -33.97 -2.13 -17.93
N GLU A 598 -35.08 -1.91 -18.66
CA GLU A 598 -35.11 -1.11 -19.90
C GLU A 598 -34.50 0.29 -19.74
N LYS A 599 -34.86 1.01 -18.67
CA LYS A 599 -34.32 2.35 -18.40
C LYS A 599 -32.80 2.36 -18.26
N SER A 600 -32.23 1.31 -17.67
CA SER A 600 -30.78 1.18 -17.51
C SER A 600 -30.09 0.79 -18.82
N TYR A 601 -30.78 0.08 -19.71
CA TYR A 601 -30.27 -0.18 -21.06
C TYR A 601 -30.21 1.09 -21.91
N ASN A 602 -31.21 1.98 -21.80
CA ASN A 602 -31.18 3.29 -22.46
C ASN A 602 -29.99 4.14 -21.96
N LEU A 603 -29.68 4.08 -20.66
CA LEU A 603 -28.50 4.72 -20.08
C LEU A 603 -27.19 4.17 -20.63
N ALA A 604 -27.08 2.84 -20.77
CA ALA A 604 -25.90 2.21 -21.37
C ALA A 604 -25.69 2.60 -22.83
N GLN A 605 -26.77 2.70 -23.63
CA GLN A 605 -26.68 3.18 -25.02
C GLN A 605 -26.17 4.63 -25.09
N ALA A 606 -26.71 5.49 -24.23
CA ALA A 606 -26.23 6.87 -24.09
C ALA A 606 -24.74 6.91 -23.69
N ALA A 607 -24.33 6.08 -22.74
CA ALA A 607 -22.95 6.00 -22.29
C ALA A 607 -22.01 5.54 -23.40
N PHE A 608 -22.39 4.55 -24.22
CA PHE A 608 -21.60 4.16 -25.40
C PHE A 608 -21.47 5.29 -26.43
N LYS A 609 -22.55 6.03 -26.68
CA LYS A 609 -22.55 7.16 -27.62
C LYS A 609 -21.61 8.27 -27.13
N VAL A 610 -21.72 8.66 -25.86
CA VAL A 610 -20.85 9.67 -25.23
C VAL A 610 -19.40 9.20 -25.17
N ALA A 611 -19.16 7.93 -24.83
CA ALA A 611 -17.81 7.39 -24.76
C ALA A 611 -17.11 7.42 -26.13
N LYS A 612 -17.85 7.16 -27.22
CA LYS A 612 -17.36 7.32 -28.59
C LYS A 612 -17.02 8.77 -28.93
N GLU A 613 -17.85 9.73 -28.52
CA GLU A 613 -17.64 11.17 -28.72
C GLU A 613 -16.36 11.66 -28.02
N TYR A 614 -16.17 11.29 -26.76
CA TYR A 614 -14.98 11.64 -25.97
C TYR A 614 -13.78 10.70 -26.16
N LYS A 615 -13.87 9.73 -27.07
CA LYS A 615 -12.80 8.74 -27.35
C LYS A 615 -12.31 7.97 -26.11
N VAL A 616 -13.21 7.70 -25.17
CA VAL A 616 -12.96 6.93 -23.95
C VAL A 616 -13.50 5.50 -24.11
N SER A 617 -12.82 4.51 -23.52
CA SER A 617 -13.31 3.13 -23.46
C SER A 617 -14.30 2.98 -22.30
N ILE A 618 -15.45 2.37 -22.57
CA ILE A 618 -16.44 2.00 -21.55
C ILE A 618 -16.88 0.54 -21.74
N LYS A 619 -16.94 -0.21 -20.64
CA LYS A 619 -17.56 -1.54 -20.56
C LYS A 619 -18.85 -1.46 -19.76
N VAL A 620 -19.90 -2.11 -20.25
CA VAL A 620 -21.17 -2.20 -19.52
C VAL A 620 -21.30 -3.57 -18.86
N CYS A 621 -21.57 -3.59 -17.56
CA CYS A 621 -21.85 -4.80 -16.80
C CYS A 621 -23.33 -4.81 -16.40
N VAL A 622 -24.07 -5.80 -16.89
CA VAL A 622 -25.44 -6.05 -16.47
C VAL A 622 -25.41 -7.05 -15.31
N LEU A 623 -25.76 -6.59 -14.11
CA LEU A 623 -25.71 -7.37 -12.87
C LEU A 623 -27.09 -7.89 -12.51
N TRP A 624 -27.24 -9.21 -12.59
CA TRP A 624 -28.47 -9.93 -12.28
C TRP A 624 -28.51 -10.36 -10.81
N PRO A 625 -29.69 -10.27 -10.14
CA PRO A 625 -29.85 -10.74 -8.77
C PRO A 625 -29.78 -12.27 -8.68
N ALA A 626 -29.43 -12.80 -7.49
CA ALA A 626 -29.34 -14.24 -7.26
C ALA A 626 -30.71 -14.92 -7.47
N GLY A 627 -30.70 -16.15 -8.02
CA GLY A 627 -31.89 -17.03 -8.08
C GLY A 627 -32.82 -16.86 -9.28
N ILE A 628 -32.65 -15.83 -10.12
CA ILE A 628 -33.58 -15.55 -11.24
C ILE A 628 -33.27 -16.36 -12.52
N VAL A 629 -32.07 -16.96 -12.64
CA VAL A 629 -31.59 -17.54 -13.91
C VAL A 629 -31.95 -19.03 -14.08
N THR A 630 -33.20 -19.41 -13.77
CA THR A 630 -33.77 -20.69 -14.22
C THR A 630 -34.59 -20.56 -15.51
N ARG A 631 -34.79 -19.34 -16.05
CA ARG A 631 -35.69 -19.11 -17.20
C ARG A 631 -35.19 -18.17 -18.31
N PHE A 632 -33.91 -17.78 -18.33
CA PHE A 632 -33.43 -16.89 -19.39
C PHE A 632 -32.78 -17.67 -20.54
N GLN A 633 -33.48 -17.74 -21.67
CA GLN A 633 -32.86 -18.06 -22.96
C GLN A 633 -32.07 -16.83 -23.43
N PRO A 634 -30.81 -16.98 -23.87
CA PRO A 634 -29.95 -15.87 -24.31
C PRO A 634 -30.42 -15.15 -25.59
N GLU A 635 -31.63 -15.46 -26.09
CA GLU A 635 -32.14 -15.05 -27.40
C GLU A 635 -33.39 -14.15 -27.36
N SER A 636 -33.72 -13.49 -26.25
CA SER A 636 -34.64 -12.34 -26.31
C SER A 636 -33.93 -11.13 -26.92
N LYS A 637 -33.79 -11.19 -28.26
CA LYS A 637 -33.04 -10.31 -29.18
C LYS A 637 -33.42 -8.81 -29.18
N VAL A 638 -34.20 -8.29 -28.24
CA VAL A 638 -34.83 -6.97 -28.41
C VAL A 638 -34.13 -5.80 -27.71
N THR A 639 -33.34 -5.99 -26.63
CA THR A 639 -32.84 -4.83 -25.84
C THR A 639 -31.33 -4.67 -25.69
N VAL A 640 -30.50 -5.65 -26.07
CA VAL A 640 -29.03 -5.61 -25.86
C VAL A 640 -28.21 -5.82 -27.15
N ALA A 641 -28.87 -6.01 -28.30
CA ALA A 641 -28.18 -6.29 -29.56
C ALA A 641 -28.01 -5.04 -30.45
N PRO A 642 -26.81 -4.80 -31.04
CA PRO A 642 -25.54 -5.48 -30.82
C PRO A 642 -24.54 -4.58 -30.08
N TRP A 643 -24.61 -4.52 -28.75
CA TRP A 643 -23.51 -3.91 -27.98
C TRP A 643 -22.27 -4.81 -28.08
N LYS A 644 -21.09 -4.23 -28.31
CA LYS A 644 -19.84 -5.00 -28.47
C LYS A 644 -19.03 -5.16 -27.17
N ASN A 645 -19.15 -4.23 -26.23
CA ASN A 645 -18.33 -4.20 -25.01
C ASN A 645 -19.20 -4.29 -23.75
N PHE A 646 -19.90 -5.41 -23.59
CA PHE A 646 -20.74 -5.67 -22.42
C PHE A 646 -20.46 -7.06 -21.81
N ILE A 647 -20.83 -7.22 -20.55
CA ILE A 647 -20.77 -8.48 -19.82
C ILE A 647 -22.04 -8.67 -18.98
N ASN A 648 -22.56 -9.89 -18.95
CA ASN A 648 -23.65 -10.27 -18.06
C ASN A 648 -23.09 -11.09 -16.90
N VAL A 649 -23.42 -10.68 -15.67
CA VAL A 649 -23.00 -11.40 -14.47
C VAL A 649 -24.16 -11.56 -13.51
N ILE A 650 -24.19 -12.65 -12.76
CA ILE A 650 -25.14 -12.88 -11.67
C ILE A 650 -24.40 -12.82 -10.34
N GLU A 651 -24.98 -12.16 -9.34
CA GLU A 651 -24.40 -12.14 -7.99
C GLU A 651 -24.35 -13.54 -7.36
N VAL A 652 -23.28 -13.83 -6.63
CA VAL A 652 -23.09 -15.07 -5.88
C VAL A 652 -23.01 -14.73 -4.40
N LYS A 653 -24.10 -15.03 -3.70
CA LYS A 653 -24.22 -14.79 -2.26
C LYS A 653 -23.43 -15.84 -1.46
N ARG A 654 -22.83 -15.40 -0.35
CA ARG A 654 -22.12 -16.28 0.61
C ARG A 654 -23.09 -17.17 1.39
N SER A 655 -24.27 -16.65 1.72
CA SER A 655 -25.36 -17.38 2.38
C SER A 655 -26.71 -16.90 1.83
N ALA A 656 -27.78 -17.68 2.03
CA ALA A 656 -29.13 -17.31 1.61
C ALA A 656 -29.60 -15.97 2.22
N ASP A 657 -29.20 -15.70 3.47
CA ASP A 657 -29.57 -14.50 4.22
C ASP A 657 -28.72 -13.26 3.89
N SER A 658 -27.68 -13.42 3.06
CA SER A 658 -26.83 -12.30 2.65
C SER A 658 -27.63 -11.28 1.83
N LEU A 659 -27.39 -9.99 2.10
CA LEU A 659 -27.92 -8.89 1.30
C LEU A 659 -27.55 -9.04 -0.18
N SER A 660 -28.40 -8.54 -1.08
CA SER A 660 -28.02 -8.38 -2.49
C SER A 660 -26.93 -7.33 -2.62
N TRP A 661 -26.15 -7.39 -3.71
CA TRP A 661 -25.05 -6.47 -3.93
C TRP A 661 -25.51 -5.01 -3.98
N TRP A 662 -26.67 -4.75 -4.61
CA TRP A 662 -27.27 -3.42 -4.64
C TRP A 662 -27.56 -2.90 -3.22
N LYS A 663 -28.12 -3.75 -2.34
CA LYS A 663 -28.35 -3.37 -0.92
C LYS A 663 -27.04 -3.15 -0.16
N THR A 664 -26.03 -4.01 -0.35
CA THR A 664 -24.68 -3.80 0.20
C THR A 664 -24.06 -2.48 -0.26
N CYS A 665 -24.33 -2.08 -1.50
CA CYS A 665 -23.91 -0.81 -2.07
C CYS A 665 -24.75 0.40 -1.60
N GLN A 666 -25.79 0.19 -0.79
CA GLN A 666 -26.77 1.21 -0.41
C GLN A 666 -27.48 1.84 -1.63
N MET A 667 -27.76 1.00 -2.62
CA MET A 667 -28.39 1.33 -3.90
C MET A 667 -29.72 0.60 -4.05
N THR A 668 -30.55 1.06 -4.99
CA THR A 668 -31.74 0.31 -5.41
C THR A 668 -31.40 -0.64 -6.55
N GLU A 669 -32.21 -1.68 -6.74
CA GLU A 669 -32.08 -2.64 -7.86
C GLU A 669 -32.45 -2.04 -9.23
N LEU A 670 -32.68 -0.72 -9.31
CA LEU A 670 -32.90 0.04 -10.54
C LEU A 670 -31.76 1.03 -10.81
N GLY A 671 -30.70 0.98 -10.00
CA GLY A 671 -29.61 1.94 -10.04
C GLY A 671 -28.57 1.70 -11.14
N ALA A 672 -27.64 2.65 -11.23
CA ALA A 672 -26.45 2.55 -12.06
C ALA A 672 -25.23 3.09 -11.29
N ILE A 673 -24.06 2.50 -11.53
CA ILE A 673 -22.78 2.89 -10.92
C ILE A 673 -21.74 2.98 -12.03
N LEU A 674 -21.11 4.15 -12.18
CA LEU A 674 -19.96 4.36 -13.06
C LEU A 674 -18.67 4.30 -12.23
N VAL A 675 -17.78 3.38 -12.60
CA VAL A 675 -16.53 3.09 -11.91
C VAL A 675 -15.35 3.50 -12.80
N ARG A 676 -14.37 4.15 -12.17
CA ARG A 676 -13.10 4.58 -12.76
C ARG A 676 -12.13 3.42 -12.97
N PRO A 677 -11.09 3.62 -13.80
CA PRO A 677 -10.02 2.64 -13.96
C PRO A 677 -9.29 2.27 -12.65
N ASP A 678 -9.29 3.14 -11.65
CA ASP A 678 -8.68 2.89 -10.33
C ASP A 678 -9.66 2.31 -9.29
N GLU A 679 -10.78 1.73 -9.76
CA GLU A 679 -11.82 1.03 -8.99
C GLU A 679 -12.62 1.93 -8.04
N HIS A 680 -12.49 3.25 -8.16
CA HIS A 680 -13.32 4.20 -7.41
C HIS A 680 -14.57 4.58 -8.21
N ILE A 681 -15.66 4.83 -7.50
CA ILE A 681 -16.93 5.20 -8.12
C ILE A 681 -16.86 6.67 -8.52
N ALA A 682 -16.97 6.94 -9.82
CA ALA A 682 -17.01 8.30 -10.35
C ALA A 682 -18.40 8.93 -10.19
N TRP A 683 -19.46 8.12 -10.36
CA TRP A 683 -20.84 8.60 -10.36
C TRP A 683 -21.81 7.44 -10.09
N ARG A 684 -22.99 7.75 -9.54
CA ARG A 684 -24.08 6.80 -9.38
C ARG A 684 -25.46 7.43 -9.60
N SER A 685 -26.48 6.58 -9.77
CA SER A 685 -27.89 6.96 -9.75
C SER A 685 -28.68 5.92 -8.96
N LYS A 686 -29.32 6.34 -7.85
CA LYS A 686 -30.13 5.46 -6.99
C LYS A 686 -31.42 4.99 -7.69
N PRO A 687 -32.31 5.86 -8.18
CA PRO A 687 -33.33 5.46 -9.15
C PRO A 687 -32.69 5.32 -10.54
N SER A 688 -33.40 4.67 -11.47
CA SER A 688 -33.10 4.83 -12.90
C SER A 688 -33.09 6.31 -13.26
N VAL A 689 -32.10 6.78 -14.02
CA VAL A 689 -31.92 8.19 -14.40
C VAL A 689 -33.25 8.78 -14.89
N ILE A 690 -33.70 9.85 -14.23
CA ILE A 690 -34.89 10.63 -14.62
C ILE A 690 -34.41 11.73 -15.57
N GLY A 691 -34.97 11.80 -16.78
CA GLY A 691 -34.57 12.76 -17.83
C GLY A 691 -33.77 12.11 -18.97
N ASP A 692 -33.12 12.93 -19.80
CA ASP A 692 -32.35 12.48 -20.97
C ASP A 692 -31.03 11.78 -20.56
N PRO A 693 -30.89 10.45 -20.80
CA PRO A 693 -29.69 9.71 -20.45
C PRO A 693 -28.42 10.19 -21.17
N TYR A 694 -28.56 10.72 -22.40
CA TYR A 694 -27.42 11.21 -23.18
C TYR A 694 -26.83 12.48 -22.58
N SER A 695 -27.65 13.50 -22.32
CA SER A 695 -27.21 14.73 -21.66
C SER A 695 -26.59 14.45 -20.28
N LYS A 696 -27.18 13.52 -19.52
CA LYS A 696 -26.62 13.13 -18.21
C LYS A 696 -25.24 12.48 -18.34
N MET A 697 -25.07 11.53 -19.25
CA MET A 697 -23.76 10.89 -19.49
C MET A 697 -22.74 11.88 -20.03
N LYS A 698 -23.15 12.82 -20.88
CA LYS A 698 -22.28 13.88 -21.41
C LYS A 698 -21.71 14.76 -20.29
N MET A 699 -22.56 15.20 -19.36
CA MET A 699 -22.15 15.96 -18.17
C MET A 699 -21.23 15.13 -17.25
N VAL A 700 -21.56 13.85 -17.03
CA VAL A 700 -20.73 12.99 -16.17
C VAL A 700 -19.33 12.83 -16.75
N PHE A 701 -19.22 12.49 -18.04
CA PHE A 701 -17.92 12.33 -18.69
C PHE A 701 -17.17 13.66 -18.85
N SER A 702 -17.83 14.78 -19.15
CA SER A 702 -17.15 16.09 -19.24
C SER A 702 -16.51 16.48 -17.91
N THR A 703 -17.20 16.22 -16.79
CA THR A 703 -16.73 16.49 -15.43
C THR A 703 -15.53 15.61 -15.07
N ILE A 704 -15.67 14.28 -15.19
CA ILE A 704 -14.61 13.36 -14.71
C ILE A 704 -13.38 13.31 -15.62
N LEU A 705 -13.47 13.82 -16.85
CA LEU A 705 -12.34 13.95 -17.78
C LEU A 705 -11.73 15.37 -17.76
N GLY A 706 -12.28 16.29 -16.98
CA GLY A 706 -11.80 17.67 -16.87
C GLY A 706 -11.95 18.50 -18.15
N ILE A 707 -12.89 18.15 -19.04
CA ILE A 707 -13.08 18.77 -20.35
C ILE A 707 -13.83 20.10 -20.25
N GLU A 708 -14.75 20.21 -19.29
CA GLU A 708 -15.42 21.48 -18.97
C GLU A 708 -14.78 22.11 -17.72
N SER A 709 -14.44 23.40 -17.80
CA SER A 709 -13.99 24.17 -16.64
C SER A 709 -15.14 24.25 -15.63
N ILE A 710 -15.00 23.53 -14.53
CA ILE A 710 -15.98 23.48 -13.47
C ILE A 710 -16.02 24.85 -12.74
N ASN A 711 -16.91 25.73 -13.19
CA ASN A 711 -17.39 26.85 -12.38
C ASN A 711 -18.50 26.33 -11.45
N ILE A 712 -18.15 25.54 -10.43
CA ILE A 712 -19.12 24.96 -9.48
C ILE A 712 -19.82 26.03 -8.59
N ARG A 713 -19.41 27.31 -8.64
CA ARG A 713 -20.00 28.33 -7.76
C ARG A 713 -21.30 29.00 -8.24
N ASN A 714 -21.74 28.86 -9.49
CA ASN A 714 -22.85 29.71 -9.99
C ASN A 714 -24.10 29.01 -10.56
N ASN A 715 -24.17 27.68 -10.66
CA ASN A 715 -25.35 27.00 -11.25
C ASN A 715 -26.28 26.30 -10.25
N VAL A 716 -26.19 26.60 -8.95
CA VAL A 716 -27.10 26.04 -7.92
C VAL A 716 -28.33 26.94 -7.66
N LEU A 717 -28.48 28.07 -8.37
CA LEU A 717 -29.59 29.01 -8.11
C LEU A 717 -30.69 29.09 -9.18
N ASN A 718 -30.70 28.25 -10.22
CA ASN A 718 -31.85 28.18 -11.13
C ASN A 718 -31.99 26.76 -11.71
N ILE A 719 -32.79 25.91 -11.05
CA ILE A 719 -33.76 24.91 -11.57
C ILE A 719 -34.61 24.43 -10.40
#